data_AF-A0A9W9Q4W0-F1
#
_entry.id   AF-A0A9W9Q4W0-F1
#
_cell.length_a   1.000
_cell.length_b   1.000
_cell.length_c   1.000
_cell.angle_alpha   90.00
_cell.angle_beta   90.00
_cell.angle_gamma   90.00
#
_symmetry.space_group_name_H-M   'P 1'
#
loop_
_entity.id
_entity.type
_entity.pdbx_description
1 polymer ?
#
loop_
_entity_poly.entity_id
_entity_poly.type
_entity_poly.pdbx_seq_one_letter_code
_entity_poly.pdbx_strand_id
1 'polypeptide(L)'
;MDHPLGPTHRAPNRSQSIENPDTFGRTSVSEEHDQSRQFLLPPPLHTHNPSNVPEHSGTQSQSIRAPLFRISAVFPSSPCYVEVQDGKYVAETRSTISKGWEQRQRNSSGLPRRYPTRRIKLVQGTVLSVDYPVPSAICNAVQAKYRDLEGDPSEEFTHMRYTAATCDPDEFTLEHGYNLRPSMYNRHTEMLIAITYYNEDKVLTARTLHGVMQNVRDIVNLKKTEFWTKGGPAWQKIVVCLVFDGLKPCDKRTLDILATVGVYQDGVMKHDVDGRETVAHIFEYTTQLSVTPTQQLVRPFDNDPTNLPPVQMIFCLKQQNSKKINSHRWLFNAFGRILNPEVCILIDAGTKPGHKSLLTLWEAFYNDRHLGGACGEIHALLGRGWTKVWNPLVAAQNFEYKISNILDKPLESSFGYVSVLPGAFSAYRYRAIVGRPLEQYFHGDHTLSERLGKKGIEGMNIFKKNMFLAEDRILCFELVAKAGCQWKLTYVKASKGETDVPEGVPEFLSQRRRWLNGSFAASLYATMHFNRIYKSGHNWVRLCVLHVQLGYNICQLVMTWFSLASYWLTSSVIMDIVGTPSAVNHFKGWPFGGEATPIVNNVFKIGYLAFLMLQFILALGNRPKGSRFPYTLSLIYFSIVQAYILVLSFYLVAQALTGDNLDFNFKNGIGGFLSSFVTSTGGIVLVALVSTYGIYFIASFLYMDPWHMFTSSWAYFLGMPSSINILMVYAFCNWHDVSWGTKGSDNADALPSARTKSDLQAALGQAPYLEEPDKPQVDIDVQFELAVKRALEKWVEPEEQKEVNLDDSYKSFRTNLVLLWTFSNGLLALYINNVGVKQLCLTTTSTLRTAWYFKVILWGTSGLSCFRFLGALWFLAKTGVLCCFSRR
;
A
#
# COMPACT_ATOMS: atom_id res chain seq x y z
N MET A 1 -47.33 3.18 -38.12
CA MET A 1 -47.78 3.96 -36.95
C MET A 1 -46.54 4.36 -36.14
N ASP A 2 -45.69 5.30 -36.53
CA ASP A 2 -45.81 6.62 -37.22
C ASP A 2 -45.67 7.78 -36.23
N HIS A 3 -44.44 8.30 -36.12
CA HIS A 3 -44.02 9.64 -36.52
C HIS A 3 -45.08 10.79 -36.64
N PRO A 4 -44.64 12.06 -36.59
CA PRO A 4 -43.78 12.74 -35.61
C PRO A 4 -44.31 14.19 -35.34
N LEU A 5 -43.48 15.12 -34.85
CA LEU A 5 -43.14 16.40 -35.52
C LEU A 5 -42.26 17.30 -34.63
N GLY A 6 -41.68 18.36 -35.24
CA GLY A 6 -40.76 19.29 -34.58
C GLY A 6 -41.10 20.79 -34.77
N PRO A 7 -40.18 21.63 -35.30
CA PRO A 7 -39.71 22.78 -34.52
C PRO A 7 -39.77 24.15 -35.23
N THR A 8 -39.58 25.24 -34.48
CA THR A 8 -39.35 26.60 -35.04
C THR A 8 -38.37 27.46 -34.24
N HIS A 9 -37.62 28.30 -34.96
CA HIS A 9 -36.68 29.32 -34.43
C HIS A 9 -37.38 30.61 -33.97
N ARG A 10 -36.67 31.47 -33.19
CA ARG A 10 -36.27 32.82 -33.64
C ARG A 10 -35.26 33.53 -32.73
N ALA A 11 -34.40 34.35 -33.34
CA ALA A 11 -33.67 35.47 -32.72
C ALA A 11 -34.30 36.80 -33.18
N PRO A 12 -33.86 37.95 -32.66
CA PRO A 12 -33.19 38.90 -33.55
C PRO A 12 -32.03 39.72 -32.93
N ASN A 13 -31.29 40.41 -33.80
CA ASN A 13 -30.13 41.27 -33.46
C ASN A 13 -30.50 42.69 -33.02
N ARG A 14 -29.55 43.39 -32.40
CA ARG A 14 -29.26 44.82 -32.67
C ARG A 14 -27.75 45.09 -32.60
N SER A 15 -27.32 46.26 -33.08
CA SER A 15 -25.97 46.49 -33.65
C SER A 15 -25.48 47.94 -33.49
N GLN A 16 -24.23 48.20 -33.96
CA GLN A 16 -23.54 49.51 -34.06
C GLN A 16 -22.91 50.04 -32.74
N SER A 17 -21.77 50.73 -32.74
CA SER A 17 -20.85 51.13 -33.84
C SER A 17 -19.40 51.42 -33.38
N ILE A 18 -18.44 51.07 -34.23
CA ILE A 18 -17.31 51.88 -34.77
C ILE A 18 -16.69 52.96 -33.84
N GLU A 19 -15.38 52.86 -33.53
CA GLU A 19 -14.32 53.80 -33.98
C GLU A 19 -12.91 53.42 -33.49
N ASN A 20 -11.90 53.89 -34.24
CA ASN A 20 -10.45 53.80 -34.02
C ASN A 20 -9.88 55.13 -34.56
N PRO A 21 -8.92 55.82 -33.92
CA PRO A 21 -7.57 55.80 -34.52
C PRO A 21 -6.35 56.06 -33.58
N ASP A 22 -5.19 55.59 -34.04
CA ASP A 22 -3.87 56.23 -34.15
C ASP A 22 -3.17 56.99 -32.99
N THR A 23 -2.13 56.32 -32.45
CA THR A 23 -0.69 56.71 -32.38
C THR A 23 -0.17 58.04 -31.77
N PHE A 24 1.16 58.03 -31.52
CA PHE A 24 2.05 59.06 -30.96
C PHE A 24 1.90 59.38 -29.45
N GLY A 25 2.99 59.62 -28.69
CA GLY A 25 4.42 59.41 -28.99
C GLY A 25 5.37 60.46 -28.41
N ARG A 26 6.45 60.01 -27.73
CA ARG A 26 7.76 60.65 -27.42
C ARG A 26 8.60 59.57 -26.71
N THR A 27 9.79 59.14 -27.16
CA THR A 27 11.11 59.81 -27.23
C THR A 27 11.58 60.31 -25.85
N SER A 28 12.86 60.36 -25.47
CA SER A 28 14.15 60.48 -26.22
C SER A 28 15.32 60.10 -25.26
N VAL A 29 16.63 59.93 -25.59
CA VAL A 29 17.42 59.80 -26.84
C VAL A 29 18.89 59.38 -26.49
N SER A 30 19.60 58.75 -27.44
CA SER A 30 21.09 58.54 -27.56
C SER A 30 21.88 57.93 -26.36
N GLU A 31 23.17 57.53 -26.43
CA GLU A 31 24.34 57.62 -27.37
C GLU A 31 25.16 56.29 -27.22
N GLU A 32 26.06 55.79 -28.08
CA GLU A 32 26.45 56.06 -29.48
C GLU A 32 27.30 54.89 -30.07
N HIS A 33 27.48 54.84 -31.42
CA HIS A 33 28.61 54.36 -32.30
C HIS A 33 29.66 53.29 -31.81
N ASP A 34 30.34 52.47 -32.65
CA ASP A 34 30.44 52.39 -34.13
C ASP A 34 30.87 51.02 -34.74
N GLN A 35 30.62 50.88 -36.06
CA GLN A 35 31.31 50.17 -37.17
C GLN A 35 32.41 49.07 -36.98
N SER A 36 32.10 47.85 -37.47
CA SER A 36 32.54 47.31 -38.81
C SER A 36 33.45 46.06 -38.98
N ARG A 37 33.29 45.45 -40.18
CA ARG A 37 34.25 44.68 -41.05
C ARG A 37 34.69 43.20 -40.78
N GLN A 38 34.10 42.33 -41.61
CA GLN A 38 34.74 41.49 -42.68
C GLN A 38 35.63 40.23 -42.41
N PHE A 39 35.25 39.14 -43.14
CA PHE A 39 36.07 38.14 -43.89
C PHE A 39 36.77 36.91 -43.21
N LEU A 40 36.22 35.72 -43.53
CA LEU A 40 36.82 34.52 -44.16
C LEU A 40 38.21 33.91 -43.72
N LEU A 41 38.15 32.65 -43.21
CA LEU A 41 38.92 31.41 -43.58
C LEU A 41 40.49 31.37 -43.63
N PRO A 42 41.15 30.17 -43.64
CA PRO A 42 40.94 28.93 -42.88
C PRO A 42 42.22 28.39 -42.14
N PRO A 43 42.85 27.18 -42.34
CA PRO A 43 43.53 26.44 -41.24
C PRO A 43 45.05 26.20 -41.49
N PRO A 44 45.67 25.17 -40.86
CA PRO A 44 46.21 24.08 -41.70
C PRO A 44 46.08 22.63 -41.14
N LEU A 45 46.54 21.67 -41.96
CA LEU A 45 46.58 20.20 -41.78
C LEU A 45 48.05 19.69 -41.92
N HIS A 46 48.24 18.35 -42.04
CA HIS A 46 49.44 17.61 -42.50
C HIS A 46 50.50 17.21 -41.42
N THR A 47 50.75 15.93 -41.11
CA THR A 47 51.42 14.78 -41.82
C THR A 47 52.97 14.85 -41.83
N HIS A 48 53.80 13.79 -41.82
CA HIS A 48 53.63 12.36 -42.20
C HIS A 48 54.58 11.38 -41.41
N ASN A 49 54.64 10.12 -41.86
CA ASN A 49 55.36 8.91 -41.39
C ASN A 49 56.90 8.93 -41.74
N PRO A 50 57.78 7.88 -41.60
CA PRO A 50 57.62 6.48 -41.13
C PRO A 50 58.78 5.77 -40.32
N SER A 51 58.54 4.49 -39.97
CA SER A 51 59.45 3.29 -39.99
C SER A 51 60.69 3.08 -39.08
N ASN A 52 60.79 1.87 -38.49
CA ASN A 52 62.01 1.03 -38.39
C ASN A 52 61.70 -0.45 -37.99
N VAL A 53 62.63 -1.39 -38.27
CA VAL A 53 62.53 -2.89 -38.35
C VAL A 53 63.96 -3.49 -38.19
N PRO A 54 64.28 -4.80 -37.88
CA PRO A 54 63.51 -6.03 -37.54
C PRO A 54 63.86 -6.55 -36.08
N GLU A 55 64.13 -7.81 -35.64
CA GLU A 55 64.23 -9.20 -36.22
C GLU A 55 64.23 -10.35 -35.15
N HIS A 56 64.13 -11.62 -35.63
CA HIS A 56 64.70 -12.91 -35.16
C HIS A 56 64.21 -13.72 -33.91
N SER A 57 63.51 -14.82 -34.24
CA SER A 57 63.84 -16.23 -33.90
C SER A 57 63.46 -16.92 -32.56
N GLY A 58 63.07 -18.21 -32.67
CA GLY A 58 62.77 -19.16 -31.57
C GLY A 58 61.72 -20.23 -32.00
N THR A 59 61.89 -21.51 -31.65
CA THR A 59 61.17 -22.62 -32.33
C THR A 59 60.61 -23.76 -31.45
N GLN A 60 59.58 -24.43 -32.03
CA GLN A 60 59.19 -25.86 -31.92
C GLN A 60 58.21 -26.42 -30.85
N SER A 61 57.40 -27.35 -31.38
CA SER A 61 56.80 -28.56 -30.77
C SER A 61 55.34 -28.51 -30.24
N GLN A 62 54.71 -29.69 -30.19
CA GLN A 62 53.27 -29.93 -30.09
C GLN A 62 52.94 -30.81 -28.85
N SER A 63 51.72 -30.71 -28.32
CA SER A 63 50.88 -31.88 -27.98
C SER A 63 49.44 -31.48 -27.63
N ILE A 64 48.53 -32.46 -27.62
CA ILE A 64 47.09 -32.29 -27.30
C ILE A 64 46.78 -33.04 -26.00
N ARG A 65 46.11 -32.38 -25.03
CA ARG A 65 45.24 -33.04 -24.03
C ARG A 65 44.31 -32.03 -23.33
N ALA A 66 43.14 -32.51 -22.92
CA ALA A 66 42.08 -31.69 -22.32
C ALA A 66 42.29 -31.47 -20.79
N PRO A 67 41.91 -30.30 -20.25
CA PRO A 67 42.00 -30.02 -18.82
C PRO A 67 40.78 -30.55 -18.05
N LEU A 68 41.02 -31.41 -17.06
CA LEU A 68 40.03 -31.83 -16.06
C LEU A 68 40.53 -31.35 -14.68
N PHE A 69 40.06 -30.18 -14.22
CA PHE A 69 40.62 -29.53 -13.02
C PHE A 69 39.59 -29.33 -11.92
N ARG A 70 39.92 -29.84 -10.73
CA ARG A 70 39.33 -29.45 -9.45
C ARG A 70 39.82 -28.04 -9.08
N ILE A 71 38.95 -27.22 -8.51
CA ILE A 71 39.33 -25.94 -7.90
C ILE A 71 39.67 -26.18 -6.42
N SER A 72 40.93 -26.01 -6.06
CA SER A 72 41.36 -25.85 -4.67
C SER A 72 41.43 -24.35 -4.34
N ALA A 73 40.77 -23.93 -3.26
CA ALA A 73 40.79 -22.53 -2.84
C ALA A 73 42.07 -22.21 -2.05
N VAL A 74 42.74 -21.10 -2.38
CA VAL A 74 43.82 -20.49 -1.59
C VAL A 74 43.52 -19.01 -1.46
N PHE A 75 43.39 -18.53 -0.21
CA PHE A 75 43.22 -17.11 0.10
C PHE A 75 44.57 -16.48 0.48
N PRO A 76 44.99 -15.37 -0.15
CA PRO A 76 46.03 -14.50 0.40
C PRO A 76 45.42 -13.55 1.45
N SER A 77 46.08 -13.41 2.60
CA SER A 77 45.62 -12.55 3.70
C SER A 77 46.55 -11.35 3.91
N SER A 78 46.06 -10.13 3.65
CA SER A 78 46.59 -8.87 4.21
C SER A 78 45.58 -7.73 3.98
N PRO A 79 45.28 -6.88 4.98
CA PRO A 79 44.40 -5.72 4.81
C PRO A 79 45.19 -4.50 4.28
N CYS A 80 44.66 -3.86 3.24
CA CYS A 80 45.11 -2.53 2.83
C CYS A 80 44.20 -1.47 3.46
N TYR A 81 44.78 -0.54 4.22
CA TYR A 81 44.04 0.62 4.74
C TYR A 81 43.88 1.66 3.63
N VAL A 82 42.66 2.19 3.48
CA VAL A 82 42.35 3.30 2.56
C VAL A 82 41.79 4.43 3.40
N GLU A 83 42.41 5.61 3.33
CA GLU A 83 41.91 6.81 4.01
C GLU A 83 40.63 7.32 3.35
N VAL A 84 39.71 7.83 4.17
CA VAL A 84 38.40 8.31 3.72
C VAL A 84 38.48 9.80 3.39
N GLN A 85 38.27 10.15 2.11
CA GLN A 85 37.86 11.50 1.71
C GLN A 85 36.42 11.45 1.20
N ASP A 86 35.51 12.10 1.93
CA ASP A 86 34.09 12.12 1.63
C ASP A 86 33.74 12.93 0.37
N GLY A 87 32.62 12.55 -0.29
CA GLY A 87 31.85 13.46 -1.12
C GLY A 87 31.69 13.13 -2.62
N LYS A 88 32.54 12.29 -3.24
CA LYS A 88 32.49 12.07 -4.71
C LYS A 88 31.78 10.79 -5.19
N TYR A 89 31.84 9.68 -4.45
CA TYR A 89 31.39 8.35 -4.91
C TYR A 89 29.88 8.20 -5.24
N VAL A 90 29.02 9.07 -4.72
CA VAL A 90 27.55 8.95 -4.90
C VAL A 90 27.12 9.29 -6.34
N ALA A 91 27.82 10.21 -7.02
CA ALA A 91 27.49 10.64 -8.37
C ALA A 91 27.81 9.55 -9.42
N GLU A 92 28.99 8.94 -9.33
CA GLU A 92 29.41 7.87 -10.24
C GLU A 92 28.47 6.67 -10.15
N THR A 93 28.10 6.25 -8.93
CA THR A 93 27.27 5.06 -8.69
C THR A 93 25.92 5.12 -9.42
N ARG A 94 25.21 6.27 -9.40
CA ARG A 94 23.97 6.45 -10.20
C ARG A 94 24.24 6.39 -11.71
N SER A 95 25.36 6.95 -12.18
CA SER A 95 25.72 6.91 -13.61
C SER A 95 25.99 5.49 -14.11
N THR A 96 26.62 4.65 -13.28
CA THR A 96 26.97 3.26 -13.60
C THR A 96 25.73 2.38 -13.68
N ILE A 97 24.75 2.56 -12.79
CA ILE A 97 23.48 1.81 -12.82
C ILE A 97 22.68 2.15 -14.09
N SER A 98 22.60 3.44 -14.47
CA SER A 98 21.87 3.86 -15.68
C SER A 98 22.54 3.33 -16.97
N LYS A 99 23.87 3.52 -17.11
CA LYS A 99 24.63 2.96 -18.24
C LYS A 99 24.51 1.42 -18.31
N GLY A 100 24.55 0.75 -17.16
CA GLY A 100 24.34 -0.69 -17.05
C GLY A 100 22.94 -1.14 -17.46
N TRP A 101 21.90 -0.33 -17.23
CA TRP A 101 20.55 -0.60 -17.71
C TRP A 101 20.43 -0.47 -19.24
N GLU A 102 20.96 0.61 -19.83
CA GLU A 102 21.00 0.75 -21.29
C GLU A 102 21.79 -0.39 -21.96
N GLN A 103 22.89 -0.82 -21.36
CA GLN A 103 23.72 -1.92 -21.89
C GLN A 103 22.99 -3.28 -21.87
N ARG A 104 22.14 -3.56 -20.86
CA ARG A 104 21.27 -4.75 -20.84
C ARG A 104 20.34 -4.77 -22.05
N GLN A 105 19.65 -3.65 -22.31
CA GLN A 105 18.63 -3.59 -23.37
C GLN A 105 19.24 -3.50 -24.78
N ARG A 106 20.39 -2.82 -24.93
CA ARG A 106 21.11 -2.69 -26.23
C ARG A 106 21.96 -3.91 -26.61
N ASN A 107 22.05 -4.95 -25.76
CA ASN A 107 22.81 -6.19 -26.01
C ASN A 107 24.30 -5.98 -26.41
N SER A 108 24.95 -4.89 -25.96
CA SER A 108 26.32 -4.55 -26.37
C SER A 108 27.39 -5.33 -25.60
N SER A 109 27.49 -6.64 -25.87
CA SER A 109 28.56 -7.54 -25.41
C SER A 109 29.86 -7.39 -26.22
N GLY A 110 30.38 -6.16 -26.32
CA GLY A 110 31.71 -5.81 -26.83
C GLY A 110 31.99 -5.99 -28.33
N LEU A 111 31.32 -6.92 -29.02
CA LEU A 111 31.58 -7.29 -30.42
C LEU A 111 30.28 -7.45 -31.22
N PRO A 112 30.22 -6.98 -32.49
CA PRO A 112 29.03 -7.07 -33.33
C PRO A 112 28.85 -8.48 -33.93
N ARG A 113 28.28 -9.41 -33.15
CA ARG A 113 27.78 -10.69 -33.70
C ARG A 113 26.55 -10.43 -34.56
N ARG A 114 26.58 -10.88 -35.83
CA ARG A 114 25.40 -10.95 -36.69
C ARG A 114 24.65 -12.26 -36.40
N TYR A 115 23.46 -12.15 -35.85
CA TYR A 115 22.53 -13.26 -35.68
C TYR A 115 21.69 -13.46 -36.97
N PRO A 116 21.18 -14.68 -37.25
CA PRO A 116 20.10 -14.86 -38.21
C PRO A 116 18.85 -14.06 -37.77
N THR A 117 17.90 -13.78 -38.67
CA THR A 117 16.68 -13.03 -38.32
C THR A 117 15.40 -13.85 -38.50
N ARG A 118 14.55 -13.86 -37.48
CA ARG A 118 13.22 -14.46 -37.51
C ARG A 118 12.15 -13.43 -37.88
N ARG A 119 11.15 -13.84 -38.66
CA ARG A 119 10.01 -13.00 -39.06
C ARG A 119 8.82 -13.23 -38.13
N ILE A 120 8.41 -12.20 -37.40
CA ILE A 120 7.33 -12.22 -36.42
C ILE A 120 6.13 -11.49 -37.01
N LYS A 121 5.01 -12.18 -37.20
CA LYS A 121 3.74 -11.56 -37.64
C LYS A 121 3.06 -10.89 -36.45
N LEU A 122 2.47 -9.71 -36.65
CA LEU A 122 1.63 -9.10 -35.62
C LEU A 122 0.29 -9.85 -35.51
N VAL A 123 -0.14 -10.14 -34.28
CA VAL A 123 -1.47 -10.70 -34.00
C VAL A 123 -2.52 -9.66 -34.38
N GLN A 124 -3.49 -10.09 -35.20
CA GLN A 124 -4.48 -9.22 -35.86
C GLN A 124 -3.87 -7.99 -36.58
N GLY A 125 -2.60 -8.07 -37.01
CA GLY A 125 -1.90 -6.98 -37.70
C GLY A 125 -1.52 -5.78 -36.83
N THR A 126 -1.71 -5.83 -35.50
CA THR A 126 -1.46 -4.70 -34.59
C THR A 126 -0.73 -5.06 -33.30
N VAL A 127 -0.90 -6.27 -32.77
CA VAL A 127 -0.34 -6.67 -31.48
C VAL A 127 0.96 -7.44 -31.66
N LEU A 128 2.05 -6.93 -31.07
CA LEU A 128 3.31 -7.67 -30.95
C LEU A 128 3.21 -8.64 -29.77
N SER A 129 3.05 -9.93 -30.07
CA SER A 129 3.03 -11.05 -29.13
C SER A 129 4.01 -12.10 -29.65
N VAL A 130 5.02 -12.45 -28.87
CA VAL A 130 6.14 -13.28 -29.32
C VAL A 130 6.66 -14.19 -28.22
N ASP A 131 6.88 -15.45 -28.56
CA ASP A 131 7.46 -16.44 -27.67
C ASP A 131 8.99 -16.49 -27.87
N TYR A 132 9.73 -16.48 -26.75
CA TYR A 132 11.20 -16.51 -26.69
C TYR A 132 11.64 -17.72 -25.86
N PRO A 133 12.58 -18.56 -26.35
CA PRO A 133 13.04 -19.72 -25.60
C PRO A 133 13.72 -19.29 -24.30
N VAL A 134 13.36 -19.94 -23.19
CA VAL A 134 13.98 -19.64 -21.90
C VAL A 134 15.39 -20.25 -21.83
N PRO A 135 16.29 -19.72 -20.99
CA PRO A 135 17.60 -20.32 -20.75
C PRO A 135 17.52 -21.81 -20.39
N SER A 136 18.46 -22.61 -20.89
CA SER A 136 18.48 -24.08 -20.75
C SER A 136 18.48 -24.50 -19.28
N ALA A 137 19.11 -23.70 -18.41
CA ALA A 137 19.15 -23.92 -16.96
C ALA A 137 17.80 -23.72 -16.26
N ILE A 138 16.86 -22.98 -16.86
CA ILE A 138 15.48 -22.84 -16.38
C ILE A 138 14.63 -24.00 -16.89
N CYS A 139 14.65 -24.25 -18.20
CA CYS A 139 13.92 -25.34 -18.85
C CYS A 139 14.28 -26.72 -18.25
N ASN A 140 15.56 -26.99 -18.02
CA ASN A 140 16.05 -28.22 -17.38
C ASN A 140 15.87 -28.28 -15.86
N ALA A 141 15.36 -27.22 -15.23
CA ALA A 141 14.99 -27.21 -13.82
C ALA A 141 13.47 -27.33 -13.59
N VAL A 142 12.67 -27.47 -14.65
CA VAL A 142 11.29 -27.98 -14.58
C VAL A 142 11.34 -29.51 -14.55
N GLN A 143 10.50 -30.16 -13.75
CA GLN A 143 10.46 -31.62 -13.67
C GLN A 143 9.97 -32.24 -14.99
N ALA A 144 10.65 -33.31 -15.44
CA ALA A 144 10.35 -34.01 -16.70
C ALA A 144 8.85 -34.34 -16.87
N LYS A 145 8.17 -34.78 -15.80
CA LYS A 145 6.72 -35.07 -15.76
C LYS A 145 5.78 -33.90 -16.13
N TYR A 146 6.29 -32.68 -16.27
CA TYR A 146 5.53 -31.51 -16.74
C TYR A 146 6.05 -30.98 -18.09
N ARG A 147 7.36 -31.07 -18.33
CA ARG A 147 8.00 -30.61 -19.57
C ARG A 147 7.84 -31.59 -20.72
N ASP A 148 7.95 -32.89 -20.43
CA ASP A 148 8.05 -34.00 -21.38
C ASP A 148 6.74 -34.80 -21.44
N LEU A 149 5.60 -34.10 -21.41
CA LEU A 149 4.27 -34.72 -21.51
C LEU A 149 4.01 -35.24 -22.93
N GLU A 150 3.49 -36.47 -23.05
CA GLU A 150 3.12 -37.06 -24.35
C GLU A 150 1.94 -36.28 -24.98
N GLY A 151 2.24 -35.50 -26.02
CA GLY A 151 1.30 -34.65 -26.72
C GLY A 151 2.01 -33.61 -27.60
N ASP A 152 1.27 -32.59 -28.03
CA ASP A 152 1.84 -31.41 -28.68
C ASP A 152 2.67 -30.62 -27.63
N PRO A 153 3.99 -30.43 -27.80
CA PRO A 153 4.87 -29.99 -26.72
C PRO A 153 4.61 -28.53 -26.33
N SER A 154 3.86 -28.34 -25.25
CA SER A 154 3.40 -27.02 -24.83
C SER A 154 4.56 -26.07 -24.54
N GLU A 155 4.62 -24.96 -25.27
CA GLU A 155 5.61 -23.89 -25.09
C GLU A 155 5.60 -23.24 -23.68
N GLU A 156 4.58 -23.54 -22.87
CA GLU A 156 4.39 -23.12 -21.48
C GLU A 156 5.66 -23.22 -20.61
N PHE A 157 6.45 -24.28 -20.76
CA PHE A 157 7.65 -24.56 -19.97
C PHE A 157 8.97 -24.28 -20.70
N THR A 158 8.96 -24.15 -22.03
CA THR A 158 10.16 -24.01 -22.87
C THR A 158 10.35 -22.57 -23.39
N HIS A 159 9.28 -21.79 -23.51
CA HIS A 159 9.31 -20.41 -23.96
C HIS A 159 8.59 -19.49 -22.97
N MET A 160 9.14 -18.30 -22.76
CA MET A 160 8.47 -17.18 -22.12
C MET A 160 7.83 -16.32 -23.21
N ARG A 161 6.56 -15.98 -23.04
CA ARG A 161 5.81 -15.15 -24.00
C ARG A 161 5.89 -13.69 -23.59
N TYR A 162 6.34 -12.82 -24.49
CA TYR A 162 6.29 -11.37 -24.32
C TYR A 162 5.19 -10.77 -25.19
N THR A 163 4.44 -9.81 -24.66
CA THR A 163 3.45 -9.00 -25.39
C THR A 163 3.64 -7.52 -25.07
N ALA A 164 3.71 -6.70 -26.11
CA ALA A 164 3.69 -5.24 -25.98
C ALA A 164 2.23 -4.75 -26.03
N ALA A 165 1.71 -4.27 -24.90
CA ALA A 165 0.38 -3.69 -24.84
C ALA A 165 0.44 -2.18 -25.14
N THR A 166 -0.03 -1.81 -26.33
CA THR A 166 -0.03 -0.44 -26.88
C THR A 166 -1.43 0.20 -26.80
N CYS A 167 -2.19 -0.16 -25.76
CA CYS A 167 -3.58 0.22 -25.53
C CYS A 167 -3.86 0.51 -24.04
N ASP A 168 -5.05 1.04 -23.73
CA ASP A 168 -5.52 1.18 -22.35
C ASP A 168 -5.79 -0.20 -21.69
N PRO A 169 -5.66 -0.34 -20.36
CA PRO A 169 -6.21 -1.48 -19.61
C PRO A 169 -7.67 -1.82 -19.92
N ASP A 170 -8.50 -0.81 -20.23
CA ASP A 170 -9.91 -1.01 -20.59
C ASP A 170 -10.08 -1.58 -22.00
N GLU A 171 -9.07 -1.47 -22.87
CA GLU A 171 -9.08 -1.90 -24.28
C GLU A 171 -8.40 -3.27 -24.48
N PHE A 172 -7.56 -3.72 -23.55
CA PHE A 172 -6.89 -5.02 -23.58
C PHE A 172 -7.92 -6.18 -23.56
N THR A 173 -8.24 -6.69 -24.74
CA THR A 173 -9.35 -7.62 -25.00
C THR A 173 -9.07 -8.50 -26.22
N LEU A 174 -9.80 -9.63 -26.32
CA LEU A 174 -9.73 -10.56 -27.45
C LEU A 174 -10.08 -9.89 -28.80
N GLU A 175 -10.98 -8.91 -28.77
CA GLU A 175 -11.44 -8.14 -29.93
C GLU A 175 -10.35 -7.24 -30.51
N HIS A 176 -9.41 -6.76 -29.67
CA HIS A 176 -8.21 -6.02 -30.08
C HIS A 176 -6.96 -6.93 -30.17
N GLY A 177 -7.13 -8.25 -30.23
CA GLY A 177 -6.03 -9.21 -30.43
C GLY A 177 -5.23 -9.57 -29.18
N TYR A 178 -5.61 -9.06 -28.01
CA TYR A 178 -4.94 -9.37 -26.75
C TYR A 178 -5.57 -10.58 -26.05
N ASN A 179 -4.78 -11.63 -25.84
CA ASN A 179 -5.17 -12.85 -25.13
C ASN A 179 -4.01 -13.36 -24.25
N LEU A 180 -4.32 -14.16 -23.23
CA LEU A 180 -3.40 -14.69 -22.20
C LEU A 180 -3.29 -16.21 -22.28
N ARG A 181 -2.12 -16.78 -21.99
CA ARG A 181 -1.84 -18.23 -22.09
C ARG A 181 -2.88 -19.12 -21.38
N PRO A 182 -3.35 -18.85 -20.13
CA PRO A 182 -4.36 -19.69 -19.49
C PRO A 182 -5.70 -19.72 -20.24
N SER A 183 -6.09 -18.61 -20.86
CA SER A 183 -7.27 -18.51 -21.73
C SER A 183 -7.06 -19.24 -23.06
N MET A 184 -5.88 -19.10 -23.69
CA MET A 184 -5.49 -19.87 -24.89
C MET A 184 -5.54 -21.39 -24.65
N TYR A 185 -5.12 -21.84 -23.47
CA TYR A 185 -5.18 -23.25 -23.05
C TYR A 185 -6.57 -23.66 -22.49
N ASN A 186 -7.60 -22.81 -22.62
CA ASN A 186 -8.97 -23.06 -22.17
C ASN A 186 -9.09 -23.44 -20.68
N ARG A 187 -8.25 -22.87 -19.81
CA ARG A 187 -8.17 -23.17 -18.38
C ARG A 187 -9.08 -22.24 -17.57
N HIS A 188 -9.97 -22.81 -16.75
CA HIS A 188 -10.76 -22.07 -15.78
C HIS A 188 -9.88 -21.54 -14.64
N THR A 189 -9.75 -20.22 -14.52
CA THR A 189 -9.08 -19.59 -13.37
C THR A 189 -10.01 -19.56 -12.17
N GLU A 190 -9.67 -20.28 -11.10
CA GLU A 190 -10.38 -20.15 -9.81
C GLU A 190 -9.83 -18.96 -9.02
N MET A 191 -8.50 -18.85 -8.95
CA MET A 191 -7.80 -17.80 -8.21
C MET A 191 -6.85 -17.00 -9.10
N LEU A 192 -7.05 -15.68 -9.14
CA LEU A 192 -6.09 -14.72 -9.67
C LEU A 192 -5.41 -14.00 -8.50
N ILE A 193 -4.15 -14.33 -8.21
CA ILE A 193 -3.39 -13.79 -7.08
C ILE A 193 -2.53 -12.63 -7.59
N ALA A 194 -2.91 -11.40 -7.26
CA ALA A 194 -2.16 -10.20 -7.62
C ALA A 194 -1.07 -9.90 -6.60
N ILE A 195 0.14 -9.64 -7.08
CA ILE A 195 1.25 -9.04 -6.34
C ILE A 195 1.44 -7.62 -6.88
N THR A 196 0.97 -6.61 -6.14
CA THR A 196 1.13 -5.19 -6.50
C THR A 196 2.48 -4.68 -6.05
N TYR A 197 3.33 -4.32 -7.01
CA TYR A 197 4.66 -3.78 -6.79
C TYR A 197 4.70 -2.28 -7.11
N TYR A 198 5.35 -1.50 -6.24
CA TYR A 198 5.55 -0.07 -6.40
C TYR A 198 7.04 0.31 -6.52
N ASN A 199 7.86 0.01 -5.50
CA ASN A 199 9.31 0.28 -5.51
C ASN A 199 10.11 -0.63 -4.55
N GLU A 200 9.55 -1.77 -4.20
CA GLU A 200 10.10 -2.68 -3.20
C GLU A 200 11.43 -3.28 -3.67
N ASP A 201 12.30 -3.63 -2.72
CA ASP A 201 13.55 -4.30 -3.07
C ASP A 201 13.34 -5.78 -3.46
N LYS A 202 14.41 -6.36 -4.01
CA LYS A 202 14.42 -7.77 -4.42
C LYS A 202 14.19 -8.77 -3.27
N VAL A 203 14.50 -8.41 -2.02
CA VAL A 203 14.29 -9.25 -0.82
C VAL A 203 12.82 -9.24 -0.42
N LEU A 204 12.18 -8.07 -0.41
CA LEU A 204 10.75 -7.88 -0.17
C LEU A 204 9.90 -8.56 -1.25
N THR A 205 10.32 -8.44 -2.52
CA THR A 205 9.64 -9.11 -3.65
C THR A 205 9.81 -10.63 -3.56
N ALA A 206 11.02 -11.13 -3.35
CA ALA A 206 11.28 -12.56 -3.14
C ALA A 206 10.51 -13.13 -1.93
N ARG A 207 10.43 -12.39 -0.81
CA ARG A 207 9.66 -12.75 0.38
C ARG A 207 8.17 -12.95 0.08
N THR A 208 7.62 -12.13 -0.82
CA THR A 208 6.21 -12.18 -1.23
C THR A 208 5.98 -13.36 -2.18
N LEU A 209 6.72 -13.40 -3.29
CA LEU A 209 6.59 -14.40 -4.35
C LEU A 209 6.84 -15.82 -3.82
N HIS A 210 7.86 -16.01 -2.99
CA HIS A 210 8.15 -17.31 -2.37
C HIS A 210 7.03 -17.77 -1.43
N GLY A 211 6.47 -16.86 -0.63
CA GLY A 211 5.33 -17.16 0.25
C GLY A 211 4.06 -17.52 -0.54
N VAL A 212 3.83 -16.87 -1.68
CA VAL A 212 2.73 -17.21 -2.61
C VAL A 212 2.95 -18.61 -3.20
N MET A 213 4.14 -18.92 -3.71
CA MET A 213 4.44 -20.26 -4.25
C MET A 213 4.35 -21.37 -3.18
N GLN A 214 4.76 -21.11 -1.94
CA GLN A 214 4.54 -22.02 -0.82
C GLN A 214 3.04 -22.27 -0.58
N ASN A 215 2.20 -21.22 -0.61
CA ASN A 215 0.75 -21.38 -0.49
C ASN A 215 0.14 -22.18 -1.66
N VAL A 216 0.60 -21.97 -2.89
CA VAL A 216 0.14 -22.77 -4.05
C VAL A 216 0.52 -24.24 -3.89
N ARG A 217 1.74 -24.55 -3.41
CA ARG A 217 2.12 -25.92 -3.02
C ARG A 217 1.19 -26.49 -1.95
N ASP A 218 0.90 -25.72 -0.91
CA ASP A 218 0.08 -26.18 0.21
C ASP A 218 -1.38 -26.48 -0.22
N ILE A 219 -1.85 -25.88 -1.33
CA ILE A 219 -3.13 -26.19 -2.01
C ILE A 219 -3.02 -27.42 -2.91
N VAL A 220 -1.98 -27.49 -3.76
CA VAL A 220 -1.76 -28.62 -4.69
C VAL A 220 -1.54 -29.94 -3.94
N ASN A 221 -0.92 -29.88 -2.75
CA ASN A 221 -0.67 -31.05 -1.90
C ASN A 221 -1.83 -31.43 -0.96
N LEU A 222 -3.04 -30.88 -1.15
CA LEU A 222 -4.23 -31.24 -0.36
C LEU A 222 -4.67 -32.69 -0.64
N LYS A 223 -4.56 -33.55 0.38
CA LYS A 223 -4.98 -34.95 0.33
C LYS A 223 -6.50 -35.05 0.44
N LYS A 224 -7.14 -35.53 -0.64
CA LYS A 224 -8.61 -35.63 -0.84
C LYS A 224 -9.28 -34.25 -0.92
N THR A 225 -9.63 -33.81 -2.12
CA THR A 225 -10.49 -32.63 -2.35
C THR A 225 -11.56 -32.97 -3.39
N GLU A 226 -12.77 -32.43 -3.22
CA GLU A 226 -13.82 -32.55 -4.27
C GLU A 226 -13.62 -31.53 -5.41
N PHE A 227 -12.87 -30.46 -5.16
CA PHE A 227 -12.74 -29.32 -6.06
C PHE A 227 -11.38 -29.21 -6.75
N TRP A 228 -10.28 -29.18 -6.00
CA TRP A 228 -8.98 -28.75 -6.55
C TRP A 228 -8.45 -29.71 -7.63
N THR A 229 -8.64 -31.02 -7.45
CA THR A 229 -8.26 -32.07 -8.43
C THR A 229 -9.31 -32.35 -9.51
N LYS A 230 -10.49 -31.72 -9.47
CA LYS A 230 -11.59 -31.98 -10.41
C LYS A 230 -11.41 -31.20 -11.71
N GLY A 231 -11.29 -31.90 -12.83
CA GLY A 231 -11.17 -31.28 -14.16
C GLY A 231 -9.76 -30.77 -14.50
N GLY A 232 -8.73 -31.29 -13.83
CA GLY A 232 -7.32 -30.97 -14.13
C GLY A 232 -6.47 -30.81 -12.85
N PRO A 233 -5.14 -30.68 -12.99
CA PRO A 233 -4.24 -30.35 -11.88
C PRO A 233 -4.63 -29.04 -11.20
N ALA A 234 -4.60 -29.03 -9.86
CA ALA A 234 -5.01 -27.88 -9.04
C ALA A 234 -4.26 -26.57 -9.39
N TRP A 235 -2.99 -26.65 -9.81
CA TRP A 235 -2.18 -25.49 -10.17
C TRP A 235 -2.67 -24.77 -11.43
N GLN A 236 -3.32 -25.48 -12.38
CA GLN A 236 -3.83 -24.88 -13.62
C GLN A 236 -5.02 -23.92 -13.35
N LYS A 237 -5.65 -24.04 -12.17
CA LYS A 237 -6.73 -23.15 -11.70
C LYS A 237 -6.22 -21.87 -11.02
N ILE A 238 -4.90 -21.71 -10.89
CA ILE A 238 -4.28 -20.63 -10.12
C ILE A 238 -3.34 -19.85 -11.05
N VAL A 239 -3.55 -18.55 -11.13
CA VAL A 239 -2.71 -17.62 -11.88
C VAL A 239 -2.15 -16.58 -10.91
N VAL A 240 -0.84 -16.38 -10.93
CA VAL A 240 -0.17 -15.34 -10.14
C VAL A 240 0.20 -14.19 -11.07
N CYS A 241 -0.31 -12.99 -10.77
CA CYS A 241 -0.09 -11.79 -11.58
C CYS A 241 0.74 -10.77 -10.81
N LEU A 242 1.96 -10.49 -11.26
CA LEU A 242 2.81 -9.43 -10.72
C LEU A 242 2.56 -8.15 -11.52
N VAL A 243 2.16 -7.05 -10.88
CA VAL A 243 1.91 -5.77 -11.56
C VAL A 243 2.79 -4.67 -10.98
N PHE A 244 3.78 -4.25 -11.75
CA PHE A 244 4.82 -3.28 -11.36
C PHE A 244 4.47 -1.88 -11.85
N ASP A 245 4.45 -0.90 -10.94
CA ASP A 245 4.06 0.48 -11.22
C ASP A 245 5.16 1.32 -11.90
N GLY A 246 5.55 0.95 -13.12
CA GLY A 246 6.45 1.75 -13.96
C GLY A 246 7.88 1.22 -14.03
N LEU A 247 8.49 1.36 -15.21
CA LEU A 247 9.85 0.86 -15.48
C LEU A 247 10.94 1.56 -14.69
N LYS A 248 10.73 2.85 -14.35
CA LYS A 248 11.70 3.74 -13.70
C LYS A 248 11.81 3.58 -12.17
N PRO A 249 10.71 3.49 -11.38
CA PRO A 249 10.80 3.22 -9.94
C PRO A 249 11.13 1.75 -9.61
N CYS A 250 11.01 0.83 -10.57
CA CYS A 250 11.40 -0.57 -10.41
C CYS A 250 12.88 -0.72 -10.05
N ASP A 251 13.16 -1.42 -8.95
CA ASP A 251 14.49 -1.96 -8.67
C ASP A 251 14.89 -2.92 -9.80
N LYS A 252 15.89 -2.54 -10.60
CA LYS A 252 16.36 -3.36 -11.72
C LYS A 252 16.96 -4.70 -11.24
N ARG A 253 17.37 -4.84 -9.97
CA ARG A 253 17.80 -6.12 -9.36
C ARG A 253 16.63 -7.05 -9.03
N THR A 254 15.41 -6.53 -8.93
CA THR A 254 14.18 -7.35 -8.84
C THR A 254 13.87 -8.00 -10.21
N LEU A 255 14.17 -7.31 -11.32
CA LEU A 255 14.12 -7.92 -12.66
C LEU A 255 15.15 -9.05 -12.82
N ASP A 256 16.35 -8.92 -12.22
CA ASP A 256 17.34 -10.01 -12.17
C ASP A 256 16.80 -11.27 -11.44
N ILE A 257 15.94 -11.12 -10.41
CA ILE A 257 15.21 -12.25 -9.80
C ILE A 257 14.15 -12.83 -10.73
N LEU A 258 13.35 -11.99 -11.41
CA LEU A 258 12.32 -12.48 -12.34
C LEU A 258 12.93 -13.22 -13.54
N ALA A 259 14.10 -12.79 -14.02
CA ALA A 259 14.91 -13.54 -14.98
C ALA A 259 15.39 -14.88 -14.40
N THR A 260 15.87 -14.91 -13.16
CA THR A 260 16.33 -16.13 -12.47
C THR A 260 15.24 -17.22 -12.39
N VAL A 261 13.95 -16.86 -12.41
CA VAL A 261 12.81 -17.81 -12.41
C VAL A 261 12.11 -17.98 -13.77
N GLY A 262 12.58 -17.32 -14.83
CA GLY A 262 12.10 -17.45 -16.22
C GLY A 262 10.96 -16.51 -16.63
N VAL A 263 10.54 -15.60 -15.75
CA VAL A 263 9.37 -14.74 -15.91
C VAL A 263 9.70 -13.40 -16.61
N TYR A 264 10.98 -13.12 -16.84
CA TYR A 264 11.47 -11.92 -17.54
C TYR A 264 12.77 -12.24 -18.31
N GLN A 265 13.10 -11.44 -19.34
CA GLN A 265 14.35 -11.56 -20.11
C GLN A 265 14.84 -10.17 -20.57
N ASP A 266 16.14 -9.89 -20.41
CA ASP A 266 16.73 -8.63 -20.87
C ASP A 266 16.72 -8.52 -22.41
N GLY A 267 16.37 -7.35 -22.95
CA GLY A 267 16.46 -7.02 -24.38
C GLY A 267 15.26 -7.40 -25.26
N VAL A 268 14.18 -7.98 -24.71
CA VAL A 268 12.95 -8.28 -25.49
C VAL A 268 11.99 -7.09 -25.58
N MET A 269 11.98 -6.20 -24.57
CA MET A 269 11.02 -5.09 -24.45
C MET A 269 11.14 -4.06 -25.58
N LYS A 270 10.00 -3.57 -26.09
CA LYS A 270 9.91 -2.55 -27.13
C LYS A 270 9.25 -1.28 -26.60
N HIS A 271 9.88 -0.13 -26.82
CA HIS A 271 9.36 1.18 -26.44
C HIS A 271 7.97 1.45 -27.07
N ASP A 272 7.85 1.15 -28.35
CA ASP A 272 6.66 1.33 -29.16
C ASP A 272 6.58 0.23 -30.23
N VAL A 273 5.38 0.03 -30.78
CA VAL A 273 5.12 -0.81 -31.96
C VAL A 273 4.46 0.07 -33.01
N ASP A 274 5.14 0.24 -34.16
CA ASP A 274 4.71 1.12 -35.26
C ASP A 274 4.34 2.54 -34.78
N GLY A 275 5.16 3.10 -33.86
CA GLY A 275 4.97 4.43 -33.29
C GLY A 275 3.92 4.54 -32.18
N ARG A 276 3.21 3.45 -31.83
CA ARG A 276 2.29 3.42 -30.68
C ARG A 276 3.07 3.04 -29.43
N GLU A 277 3.14 3.94 -28.44
CA GLU A 277 3.85 3.67 -27.17
C GLU A 277 3.30 2.43 -26.47
N THR A 278 4.21 1.57 -25.98
CA THR A 278 3.86 0.41 -25.16
C THR A 278 3.51 0.90 -23.74
N VAL A 279 2.22 0.88 -23.40
CA VAL A 279 1.72 1.25 -22.06
C VAL A 279 2.18 0.24 -21.00
N ALA A 280 2.22 -1.06 -21.35
CA ALA A 280 2.76 -2.11 -20.49
C ALA A 280 3.44 -3.25 -21.25
N HIS A 281 4.53 -3.74 -20.66
CA HIS A 281 5.25 -4.95 -21.06
C HIS A 281 4.67 -6.14 -20.29
N ILE A 282 4.11 -7.11 -21.01
CA ILE A 282 3.48 -8.30 -20.40
C ILE A 282 4.32 -9.53 -20.73
N PHE A 283 4.63 -10.32 -19.72
CA PHE A 283 5.40 -11.56 -19.81
C PHE A 283 4.59 -12.72 -19.22
N GLU A 284 4.55 -13.88 -19.88
CA GLU A 284 3.87 -15.08 -19.39
C GLU A 284 4.80 -16.29 -19.41
N TYR A 285 4.94 -16.98 -18.28
CA TYR A 285 5.73 -18.20 -18.13
C TYR A 285 5.22 -19.04 -16.96
N THR A 286 5.30 -20.37 -17.04
CA THR A 286 4.93 -21.26 -15.92
C THR A 286 6.20 -21.87 -15.33
N THR A 287 6.46 -21.59 -14.05
CA THR A 287 7.73 -21.93 -13.39
C THR A 287 7.54 -22.77 -12.13
N GLN A 288 8.53 -23.63 -11.83
CA GLN A 288 8.73 -24.26 -10.52
C GLN A 288 9.84 -23.58 -9.70
N LEU A 289 10.55 -22.62 -10.28
CA LEU A 289 11.68 -21.94 -9.65
C LEU A 289 11.22 -20.83 -8.71
N SER A 290 11.93 -20.65 -7.59
CA SER A 290 11.63 -19.61 -6.62
C SER A 290 12.89 -19.13 -5.92
N VAL A 291 13.01 -17.82 -5.69
CA VAL A 291 14.12 -17.25 -4.92
C VAL A 291 13.62 -16.90 -3.52
N THR A 292 14.33 -17.35 -2.49
CA THR A 292 13.99 -17.04 -1.08
C THR A 292 14.33 -15.58 -0.75
N PRO A 293 13.78 -15.00 0.35
CA PRO A 293 14.28 -13.72 0.87
C PRO A 293 15.80 -13.71 1.08
N THR A 294 16.38 -14.84 1.52
CA THR A 294 17.84 -15.05 1.67
C THR A 294 18.61 -15.17 0.35
N GLN A 295 17.98 -14.89 -0.80
CA GLN A 295 18.56 -14.93 -2.15
C GLN A 295 19.07 -16.32 -2.56
N GLN A 296 18.47 -17.38 -2.01
CA GLN A 296 18.78 -18.76 -2.39
C GLN A 296 17.77 -19.25 -3.44
N LEU A 297 18.27 -19.86 -4.52
CA LEU A 297 17.43 -20.43 -5.57
C LEU A 297 16.90 -21.82 -5.17
N VAL A 298 15.60 -21.92 -4.98
CA VAL A 298 14.86 -23.18 -4.84
C VAL A 298 14.56 -23.72 -6.23
N ARG A 299 14.95 -24.98 -6.45
CA ARG A 299 14.70 -25.79 -7.65
C ARG A 299 14.01 -27.08 -7.20
N PRO A 300 13.13 -27.67 -8.02
CA PRO A 300 12.55 -28.96 -7.69
C PRO A 300 13.58 -30.10 -7.87
N PHE A 301 13.39 -31.18 -7.13
CA PHE A 301 14.13 -32.44 -7.26
C PHE A 301 13.15 -33.60 -7.42
N ASP A 302 13.50 -34.65 -8.15
CA ASP A 302 12.57 -35.75 -8.37
C ASP A 302 12.31 -36.56 -7.09
N ASN A 303 11.05 -36.97 -6.92
CA ASN A 303 10.48 -37.60 -5.72
C ASN A 303 10.50 -36.79 -4.41
N ASP A 304 10.95 -35.52 -4.41
CA ASP A 304 10.86 -34.66 -3.22
C ASP A 304 9.41 -34.16 -2.98
N PRO A 305 8.80 -34.37 -1.79
CA PRO A 305 7.45 -33.87 -1.47
C PRO A 305 7.41 -32.38 -1.08
N THR A 306 8.55 -31.74 -0.83
CA THR A 306 8.66 -30.32 -0.46
C THR A 306 8.65 -29.37 -1.66
N ASN A 307 8.90 -29.93 -2.86
CA ASN A 307 8.85 -29.30 -4.18
C ASN A 307 7.75 -28.25 -4.32
N LEU A 308 8.07 -27.15 -5.00
CA LEU A 308 7.06 -26.20 -5.47
C LEU A 308 6.41 -26.76 -6.76
N PRO A 309 5.07 -26.70 -6.89
CA PRO A 309 4.38 -27.08 -8.12
C PRO A 309 4.66 -26.05 -9.22
N PRO A 310 4.31 -26.35 -10.48
CA PRO A 310 4.21 -25.33 -11.52
C PRO A 310 3.28 -24.20 -11.07
N VAL A 311 3.64 -22.95 -11.35
CA VAL A 311 2.81 -21.77 -11.10
C VAL A 311 2.76 -20.92 -12.36
N GLN A 312 1.55 -20.67 -12.86
CA GLN A 312 1.31 -19.83 -14.03
C GLN A 312 1.54 -18.37 -13.64
N MET A 313 2.60 -17.75 -14.16
CA MET A 313 2.95 -16.35 -13.88
C MET A 313 2.57 -15.45 -15.04
N ILE A 314 1.90 -14.34 -14.73
CA ILE A 314 1.77 -13.16 -15.59
C ILE A 314 2.55 -12.04 -14.92
N PHE A 315 3.52 -11.44 -15.61
CA PHE A 315 4.24 -10.27 -15.13
C PHE A 315 3.92 -9.08 -16.03
N CYS A 316 3.36 -8.03 -15.45
CA CYS A 316 3.01 -6.78 -16.12
C CYS A 316 3.89 -5.66 -15.57
N LEU A 317 4.83 -5.20 -16.39
CA LEU A 317 5.70 -4.06 -16.12
C LEU A 317 5.21 -2.86 -16.93
N LYS A 318 4.50 -1.94 -16.27
CA LYS A 318 4.03 -0.72 -16.93
C LYS A 318 5.23 0.13 -17.34
N GLN A 319 5.11 0.84 -18.46
CA GLN A 319 6.14 1.76 -18.93
C GLN A 319 6.25 2.97 -17.97
N GLN A 320 5.12 3.61 -17.70
CA GLN A 320 5.00 4.80 -16.86
C GLN A 320 4.49 4.48 -15.43
N ASN A 321 4.75 5.38 -14.47
CA ASN A 321 4.33 5.25 -13.07
C ASN A 321 2.91 5.83 -12.86
N SER A 322 1.89 5.00 -13.06
CA SER A 322 0.47 5.41 -13.10
C SER A 322 -0.31 5.15 -11.79
N LYS A 323 0.37 4.76 -10.70
CA LYS A 323 -0.16 4.49 -9.34
C LYS A 323 -0.92 3.16 -9.18
N LYS A 324 -1.12 2.75 -7.91
CA LYS A 324 -1.80 1.51 -7.47
C LYS A 324 -3.15 1.28 -8.15
N ILE A 325 -4.00 2.31 -8.25
CA ILE A 325 -5.34 2.20 -8.83
C ILE A 325 -5.29 1.79 -10.31
N ASN A 326 -4.32 2.30 -11.08
CA ASN A 326 -4.09 1.88 -12.46
C ASN A 326 -3.52 0.45 -12.55
N SER A 327 -2.64 0.04 -11.62
CA SER A 327 -2.20 -1.36 -11.52
C SER A 327 -3.38 -2.31 -11.24
N HIS A 328 -4.38 -1.87 -10.47
CA HIS A 328 -5.64 -2.61 -10.30
C HIS A 328 -6.53 -2.56 -11.55
N ARG A 329 -6.43 -1.54 -12.43
CA ARG A 329 -7.18 -1.52 -13.70
C ARG A 329 -6.63 -2.56 -14.67
N TRP A 330 -5.30 -2.70 -14.77
CA TRP A 330 -4.66 -3.85 -15.43
C TRP A 330 -5.13 -5.19 -14.85
N LEU A 331 -5.15 -5.33 -13.52
CA LEU A 331 -5.60 -6.57 -12.90
C LEU A 331 -7.07 -6.92 -13.22
N PHE A 332 -8.01 -5.98 -13.05
CA PHE A 332 -9.44 -6.29 -13.09
C PHE A 332 -10.10 -6.09 -14.46
N ASN A 333 -9.69 -5.07 -15.23
CA ASN A 333 -10.33 -4.75 -16.52
C ASN A 333 -9.60 -5.38 -17.71
N ALA A 334 -8.28 -5.54 -17.65
CA ALA A 334 -7.54 -6.31 -18.65
C ALA A 334 -7.54 -7.82 -18.32
N PHE A 335 -6.76 -8.23 -17.31
CA PHE A 335 -6.49 -9.66 -17.08
C PHE A 335 -7.70 -10.40 -16.51
N GLY A 336 -8.36 -9.84 -15.50
CA GLY A 336 -9.57 -10.41 -14.90
C GLY A 336 -10.73 -10.56 -15.88
N ARG A 337 -10.82 -9.69 -16.90
CA ARG A 337 -11.87 -9.78 -17.94
C ARG A 337 -11.66 -10.96 -18.87
N ILE A 338 -10.41 -11.27 -19.22
CA ILE A 338 -10.05 -12.41 -20.08
C ILE A 338 -10.07 -13.73 -19.29
N LEU A 339 -9.56 -13.73 -18.06
CA LEU A 339 -9.47 -14.93 -17.22
C LEU A 339 -10.77 -15.29 -16.49
N ASN A 340 -11.68 -14.32 -16.34
CA ASN A 340 -12.94 -14.40 -15.58
C ASN A 340 -12.83 -15.19 -14.25
N PRO A 341 -11.90 -14.82 -13.34
CA PRO A 341 -11.62 -15.59 -12.14
C PRO A 341 -12.78 -15.54 -11.15
N GLU A 342 -13.03 -16.61 -10.39
CA GLU A 342 -14.06 -16.54 -9.33
C GLU A 342 -13.59 -15.68 -8.14
N VAL A 343 -12.30 -15.80 -7.74
CA VAL A 343 -11.69 -15.00 -6.67
C VAL A 343 -10.41 -14.31 -7.14
N CYS A 344 -10.33 -12.99 -6.95
CA CYS A 344 -9.08 -12.24 -7.03
C CYS A 344 -8.51 -12.01 -5.63
N ILE A 345 -7.24 -12.32 -5.40
CA ILE A 345 -6.52 -11.99 -4.15
C ILE A 345 -5.58 -10.82 -4.43
N LEU A 346 -5.50 -9.85 -3.52
CA LEU A 346 -4.58 -8.71 -3.56
C LEU A 346 -3.54 -8.85 -2.46
N ILE A 347 -2.27 -8.71 -2.84
CA ILE A 347 -1.11 -8.75 -1.95
C ILE A 347 -0.15 -7.63 -2.38
N ASP A 348 0.13 -6.66 -1.52
CA ASP A 348 1.17 -5.66 -1.80
C ASP A 348 2.54 -6.31 -1.63
N ALA A 349 3.48 -6.01 -2.53
CA ALA A 349 4.85 -6.49 -2.47
C ALA A 349 5.50 -6.14 -1.11
N GLY A 350 6.36 -7.04 -0.65
CA GLY A 350 6.78 -7.13 0.75
C GLY A 350 5.85 -7.98 1.61
N THR A 351 4.52 -8.01 1.39
CA THR A 351 3.62 -8.75 2.29
C THR A 351 3.79 -10.26 2.15
N LYS A 352 4.23 -10.91 3.22
CA LYS A 352 4.45 -12.36 3.25
C LYS A 352 3.15 -13.08 3.65
N PRO A 353 2.51 -13.86 2.77
CA PRO A 353 1.40 -14.71 3.17
C PRO A 353 1.89 -15.84 4.09
N GLY A 354 1.16 -16.11 5.17
CA GLY A 354 1.41 -17.26 6.06
C GLY A 354 1.09 -18.60 5.41
N HIS A 355 1.52 -19.70 6.03
CA HIS A 355 1.17 -21.07 5.60
C HIS A 355 -0.36 -21.26 5.52
N LYS A 356 -0.85 -21.71 4.36
CA LYS A 356 -2.27 -21.86 4.01
C LYS A 356 -3.14 -20.60 4.15
N SER A 357 -2.56 -19.40 4.16
CA SER A 357 -3.34 -18.16 4.25
C SER A 357 -4.15 -17.88 2.97
N LEU A 358 -3.65 -18.26 1.79
CA LEU A 358 -4.40 -18.08 0.54
C LEU A 358 -5.53 -19.10 0.42
N LEU A 359 -5.29 -20.35 0.83
CA LEU A 359 -6.30 -21.40 0.92
C LEU A 359 -7.46 -20.97 1.84
N THR A 360 -7.15 -20.53 3.06
CA THR A 360 -8.18 -20.14 4.04
C THR A 360 -8.95 -18.87 3.66
N LEU A 361 -8.38 -17.98 2.84
CA LEU A 361 -9.14 -16.92 2.17
C LEU A 361 -10.12 -17.51 1.15
N TRP A 362 -9.66 -18.38 0.25
CA TRP A 362 -10.50 -19.02 -0.76
C TRP A 362 -11.63 -19.88 -0.14
N GLU A 363 -11.34 -20.65 0.91
CA GLU A 363 -12.32 -21.45 1.66
C GLU A 363 -13.52 -20.60 2.13
N ALA A 364 -13.29 -19.34 2.51
CA ALA A 364 -14.37 -18.42 2.90
C ALA A 364 -15.29 -18.06 1.71
N PHE A 365 -14.75 -17.91 0.50
CA PHE A 365 -15.56 -17.70 -0.72
C PHE A 365 -16.24 -18.99 -1.19
N TYR A 366 -15.58 -20.14 -1.04
CA TYR A 366 -16.15 -21.44 -1.39
C TYR A 366 -17.37 -21.78 -0.50
N ASN A 367 -17.28 -21.47 0.79
CA ASN A 367 -18.36 -21.77 1.76
C ASN A 367 -19.48 -20.70 1.83
N ASP A 368 -19.28 -19.47 1.33
CA ASP A 368 -20.32 -18.42 1.32
C ASP A 368 -20.49 -17.76 -0.06
N ARG A 369 -21.44 -18.27 -0.84
CA ARG A 369 -21.88 -17.75 -2.16
C ARG A 369 -22.26 -16.26 -2.21
N HIS A 370 -22.48 -15.61 -1.05
CA HIS A 370 -22.82 -14.19 -0.93
C HIS A 370 -21.68 -13.36 -0.30
N LEU A 371 -20.51 -13.95 -0.09
CA LEU A 371 -19.29 -13.21 0.25
C LEU A 371 -18.76 -12.50 -1.01
N GLY A 372 -18.69 -11.17 -0.97
CA GLY A 372 -18.16 -10.33 -2.05
C GLY A 372 -16.69 -9.95 -1.87
N GLY A 373 -16.20 -9.94 -0.63
CA GLY A 373 -14.80 -9.67 -0.31
C GLY A 373 -14.41 -10.11 1.10
N ALA A 374 -13.12 -10.34 1.32
CA ALA A 374 -12.56 -10.80 2.58
C ALA A 374 -11.16 -10.19 2.83
N CYS A 375 -10.70 -10.18 4.07
CA CYS A 375 -9.30 -9.92 4.39
C CYS A 375 -8.78 -10.86 5.46
N GLY A 376 -7.48 -11.18 5.38
CA GLY A 376 -6.78 -11.89 6.44
C GLY A 376 -6.39 -10.96 7.59
N GLU A 377 -5.69 -11.53 8.56
CA GLU A 377 -5.08 -10.83 9.67
C GLU A 377 -3.69 -10.29 9.26
N ILE A 378 -3.54 -8.98 9.24
CA ILE A 378 -2.24 -8.34 8.96
C ILE A 378 -1.47 -8.13 10.27
N HIS A 379 -0.24 -8.64 10.32
CA HIS A 379 0.70 -8.51 11.43
C HIS A 379 1.93 -7.69 11.01
N ALA A 380 2.53 -6.97 11.97
CA ALA A 380 3.83 -6.36 11.77
C ALA A 380 4.94 -7.43 11.79
N LEU A 381 5.92 -7.34 10.88
CA LEU A 381 7.14 -8.13 10.93
C LEU A 381 7.95 -7.71 12.17
N LEU A 382 8.04 -8.60 13.17
CA LEU A 382 8.71 -8.28 14.44
C LEU A 382 10.23 -8.56 14.42
N GLY A 383 10.74 -9.15 13.33
CA GLY A 383 12.13 -9.60 13.23
C GLY A 383 12.41 -10.91 14.00
N ARG A 384 13.61 -11.47 13.80
CA ARG A 384 14.05 -12.71 14.46
C ARG A 384 14.15 -12.48 15.97
N GLY A 385 13.34 -13.21 16.75
CA GLY A 385 13.29 -13.03 18.21
C GLY A 385 12.58 -11.74 18.66
N TRP A 386 11.68 -11.20 17.82
CA TRP A 386 10.90 -9.97 18.11
C TRP A 386 11.74 -8.70 18.32
N THR A 387 12.98 -8.67 17.81
CA THR A 387 13.92 -7.57 18.01
C THR A 387 13.46 -6.20 17.52
N LYS A 388 12.58 -6.11 16.51
CA LYS A 388 12.04 -4.81 16.07
C LYS A 388 11.11 -4.16 17.11
N VAL A 389 10.56 -4.93 18.07
CA VAL A 389 9.63 -4.41 19.10
C VAL A 389 10.34 -3.50 20.13
N TRP A 390 11.67 -3.48 20.18
CA TRP A 390 12.41 -2.48 20.94
C TRP A 390 12.26 -1.05 20.38
N ASN A 391 11.84 -0.89 19.12
CA ASN A 391 11.45 0.41 18.57
C ASN A 391 10.00 0.74 19.02
N PRO A 392 9.75 1.84 19.76
CA PRO A 392 8.41 2.20 20.23
C PRO A 392 7.37 2.36 19.11
N LEU A 393 7.79 2.81 17.91
CA LEU A 393 6.87 2.98 16.77
C LEU A 393 6.38 1.63 16.25
N VAL A 394 7.28 0.66 16.11
CA VAL A 394 6.96 -0.72 15.72
C VAL A 394 6.08 -1.40 16.76
N ALA A 395 6.41 -1.23 18.05
CA ALA A 395 5.61 -1.74 19.15
C ALA A 395 4.18 -1.18 19.14
N ALA A 396 4.02 0.14 19.07
CA ALA A 396 2.70 0.78 19.02
C ALA A 396 1.88 0.33 17.81
N GLN A 397 2.50 0.25 16.62
CA GLN A 397 1.84 -0.22 15.39
C GLN A 397 1.40 -1.69 15.50
N ASN A 398 2.27 -2.58 16.02
CA ASN A 398 1.94 -3.99 16.22
C ASN A 398 0.75 -4.17 17.16
N PHE A 399 0.72 -3.41 18.27
CA PHE A 399 -0.40 -3.45 19.20
C PHE A 399 -1.72 -2.98 18.55
N GLU A 400 -1.68 -1.88 17.79
CA GLU A 400 -2.86 -1.35 17.09
C GLU A 400 -3.42 -2.35 16.06
N TYR A 401 -2.56 -2.98 15.25
CA TYR A 401 -2.97 -4.03 14.31
C TYR A 401 -3.64 -5.19 15.04
N LYS A 402 -3.03 -5.69 16.13
CA LYS A 402 -3.58 -6.81 16.92
C LYS A 402 -4.95 -6.46 17.49
N ILE A 403 -5.09 -5.33 18.19
CA ILE A 403 -6.38 -4.93 18.77
C ILE A 403 -7.44 -4.67 17.70
N SER A 404 -7.09 -4.11 16.55
CA SER A 404 -8.07 -3.90 15.46
C SER A 404 -8.52 -5.23 14.84
N ASN A 405 -7.62 -6.21 14.69
CA ASN A 405 -7.95 -7.57 14.24
C ASN A 405 -8.71 -8.40 15.28
N ILE A 406 -8.58 -8.08 16.58
CA ILE A 406 -9.22 -8.78 17.70
C ILE A 406 -10.58 -8.18 18.07
N LEU A 407 -10.82 -6.89 17.81
CA LEU A 407 -12.06 -6.19 18.17
C LEU A 407 -12.82 -5.59 16.97
N ASP A 408 -12.17 -4.76 16.16
CA ASP A 408 -12.87 -4.01 15.09
C ASP A 408 -13.24 -4.90 13.91
N LYS A 409 -12.29 -5.64 13.34
CA LYS A 409 -12.56 -6.56 12.22
C LYS A 409 -13.61 -7.62 12.58
N PRO A 410 -13.59 -8.23 13.78
CA PRO A 410 -14.65 -9.13 14.25
C PRO A 410 -16.02 -8.48 14.41
N LEU A 411 -16.10 -7.26 14.98
CA LEU A 411 -17.34 -6.48 15.07
C LEU A 411 -17.92 -6.21 13.67
N GLU A 412 -17.13 -5.60 12.78
CA GLU A 412 -17.58 -5.25 11.42
C GLU A 412 -17.98 -6.48 10.59
N SER A 413 -17.21 -7.57 10.72
CA SER A 413 -17.45 -8.86 10.07
C SER A 413 -18.71 -9.58 10.58
N SER A 414 -19.13 -9.30 11.82
CA SER A 414 -20.41 -9.77 12.37
C SER A 414 -21.58 -9.09 11.66
N PHE A 415 -21.47 -7.78 11.42
CA PHE A 415 -22.45 -6.99 10.67
C PHE A 415 -22.39 -7.27 9.15
N GLY A 416 -21.30 -7.84 8.66
CA GLY A 416 -21.11 -8.22 7.25
C GLY A 416 -20.68 -7.06 6.35
N TYR A 417 -20.21 -5.97 6.94
CA TYR A 417 -19.63 -4.82 6.25
C TYR A 417 -18.34 -4.41 6.97
N VAL A 418 -17.23 -5.01 6.58
CA VAL A 418 -15.87 -4.60 6.99
C VAL A 418 -15.56 -3.25 6.34
N SER A 419 -15.20 -2.22 7.12
CA SER A 419 -15.07 -0.85 6.61
C SER A 419 -13.80 -0.62 5.79
N VAL A 420 -12.85 -1.55 5.85
CA VAL A 420 -11.67 -1.65 4.97
C VAL A 420 -11.20 -3.10 4.89
N LEU A 421 -11.05 -3.61 3.67
CA LEU A 421 -10.33 -4.82 3.34
C LEU A 421 -8.98 -4.36 2.73
N PRO A 422 -7.86 -4.40 3.47
CA PRO A 422 -6.63 -3.70 3.05
C PRO A 422 -6.03 -4.31 1.77
N GLY A 423 -5.64 -3.47 0.81
CA GLY A 423 -5.00 -3.91 -0.43
C GLY A 423 -3.78 -4.82 -0.23
N ALA A 424 -3.02 -4.59 0.85
CA ALA A 424 -1.85 -5.38 1.20
C ALA A 424 -2.14 -6.87 1.46
N PHE A 425 -3.35 -7.23 1.94
CA PHE A 425 -3.75 -8.63 2.10
C PHE A 425 -5.27 -8.80 2.16
N SER A 426 -5.91 -8.79 0.99
CA SER A 426 -7.37 -8.95 0.84
C SER A 426 -7.74 -9.81 -0.36
N ALA A 427 -9.02 -10.15 -0.49
CA ALA A 427 -9.55 -10.91 -1.60
C ALA A 427 -10.97 -10.45 -1.94
N TYR A 428 -11.37 -10.61 -3.20
CA TYR A 428 -12.62 -10.13 -3.76
C TYR A 428 -13.18 -11.17 -4.75
N ARG A 429 -14.49 -11.41 -4.71
CA ARG A 429 -15.15 -12.24 -5.73
C ARG A 429 -15.34 -11.37 -6.99
N TYR A 430 -14.83 -11.80 -8.15
CA TYR A 430 -14.73 -10.91 -9.32
C TYR A 430 -16.11 -10.34 -9.76
N ARG A 431 -17.11 -11.21 -9.91
CA ARG A 431 -18.51 -10.83 -10.17
C ARG A 431 -19.17 -9.93 -9.10
N ALA A 432 -18.62 -9.86 -7.90
CA ALA A 432 -19.06 -8.91 -6.88
C ALA A 432 -18.53 -7.49 -7.15
N ILE A 433 -17.24 -7.34 -7.50
CA ILE A 433 -16.61 -6.04 -7.76
C ILE A 433 -16.96 -5.44 -9.13
N VAL A 434 -17.13 -6.26 -10.18
CA VAL A 434 -17.39 -5.80 -11.56
C VAL A 434 -18.63 -4.88 -11.68
N GLY A 435 -18.51 -3.85 -12.52
CA GLY A 435 -19.48 -2.75 -12.63
C GLY A 435 -19.23 -1.68 -11.56
N ARG A 436 -20.31 -1.08 -11.04
CA ARG A 436 -20.27 0.11 -10.17
C ARG A 436 -19.20 0.14 -9.07
N PRO A 437 -18.89 -0.94 -8.33
CA PRO A 437 -17.82 -0.89 -7.33
C PRO A 437 -16.45 -0.61 -7.94
N LEU A 438 -16.11 -1.22 -9.09
CA LEU A 438 -14.89 -0.89 -9.84
C LEU A 438 -14.98 0.47 -10.54
N GLU A 439 -16.11 0.86 -11.14
CA GLU A 439 -16.29 2.20 -11.73
C GLU A 439 -15.97 3.30 -10.71
N GLN A 440 -16.52 3.18 -9.50
CA GLN A 440 -16.35 4.15 -8.43
C GLN A 440 -14.97 4.07 -7.75
N TYR A 441 -14.25 2.95 -7.89
CA TYR A 441 -12.86 2.79 -7.49
C TYR A 441 -11.91 3.45 -8.49
N PHE A 442 -12.08 3.21 -9.79
CA PHE A 442 -11.25 3.76 -10.87
C PHE A 442 -11.49 5.26 -11.13
N HIS A 443 -12.53 5.87 -10.55
CA HIS A 443 -12.61 7.34 -10.44
C HIS A 443 -11.37 7.96 -9.74
N GLY A 444 -10.62 7.20 -8.95
CA GLY A 444 -9.34 7.62 -8.35
C GLY A 444 -8.11 7.52 -9.26
N ASP A 445 -8.27 7.02 -10.49
CA ASP A 445 -7.19 6.82 -11.44
C ASP A 445 -6.85 8.10 -12.20
N HIS A 446 -5.59 8.52 -12.15
CA HIS A 446 -5.08 9.69 -12.87
C HIS A 446 -5.20 9.55 -14.38
N THR A 447 -4.99 8.34 -14.93
CA THR A 447 -5.06 8.10 -16.38
C THR A 447 -6.50 8.15 -16.92
N LEU A 448 -7.50 8.18 -16.04
CA LEU A 448 -8.90 8.40 -16.40
C LEU A 448 -9.38 9.83 -16.12
N SER A 449 -8.53 10.73 -15.61
CA SER A 449 -8.89 12.11 -15.25
C SER A 449 -9.59 12.85 -16.40
N GLU A 450 -9.02 12.79 -17.60
CA GLU A 450 -9.57 13.44 -18.80
C GLU A 450 -10.86 12.75 -19.27
N ARG A 451 -10.83 11.42 -19.43
CA ARG A 451 -11.96 10.57 -19.86
C ARG A 451 -13.19 10.71 -18.95
N LEU A 452 -13.01 11.07 -17.68
CA LEU A 452 -14.07 11.24 -16.67
C LEU A 452 -14.40 12.71 -16.35
N GLY A 453 -13.55 13.67 -16.74
CA GLY A 453 -13.70 15.11 -16.46
C GLY A 453 -13.99 15.41 -14.98
N LYS A 454 -15.17 15.99 -14.68
CA LYS A 454 -15.61 16.32 -13.30
C LYS A 454 -15.83 15.09 -12.38
N LYS A 455 -15.76 13.86 -12.91
CA LYS A 455 -15.73 12.60 -12.15
C LYS A 455 -14.33 11.99 -12.02
N GLY A 456 -13.35 12.46 -12.78
CA GLY A 456 -11.97 11.98 -12.72
C GLY A 456 -11.21 12.64 -11.58
N ILE A 457 -10.19 11.98 -11.05
CA ILE A 457 -9.54 12.39 -9.80
C ILE A 457 -9.09 13.86 -9.84
N GLU A 458 -8.50 14.34 -10.93
CA GLU A 458 -8.06 15.74 -11.04
C GLU A 458 -9.20 16.77 -10.99
N GLY A 459 -10.33 16.48 -11.65
CA GLY A 459 -11.53 17.32 -11.67
C GLY A 459 -12.36 17.29 -10.38
N MET A 460 -11.95 16.52 -9.37
CA MET A 460 -12.61 16.46 -8.07
C MET A 460 -12.14 17.55 -7.09
N ASN A 461 -13.02 17.87 -6.13
CA ASN A 461 -12.65 18.66 -4.96
C ASN A 461 -11.71 17.88 -4.03
N ILE A 462 -10.93 18.61 -3.22
CA ILE A 462 -9.90 18.06 -2.33
C ILE A 462 -10.44 17.07 -1.28
N PHE A 463 -11.71 17.19 -0.89
CA PHE A 463 -12.38 16.21 -0.02
C PHE A 463 -12.48 14.83 -0.70
N LYS A 464 -13.01 14.78 -1.93
CA LYS A 464 -13.05 13.53 -2.70
C LYS A 464 -11.64 13.04 -3.06
N LYS A 465 -10.67 13.92 -3.33
CA LYS A 465 -9.26 13.49 -3.53
C LYS A 465 -8.70 12.77 -2.30
N ASN A 466 -8.97 13.26 -1.08
CA ASN A 466 -8.57 12.58 0.16
C ASN A 466 -9.29 11.23 0.35
N MET A 467 -10.53 11.09 -0.11
CA MET A 467 -11.26 9.81 -0.07
C MET A 467 -10.51 8.68 -0.80
N PHE A 468 -9.83 8.99 -1.91
CA PHE A 468 -8.98 8.04 -2.66
C PHE A 468 -7.57 7.85 -2.08
N LEU A 469 -7.29 8.34 -0.86
CA LEU A 469 -6.16 7.88 -0.04
C LEU A 469 -6.52 6.66 0.83
N ALA A 470 -7.80 6.24 0.79
CA ALA A 470 -8.32 5.02 1.40
C ALA A 470 -9.36 4.38 0.46
N GLU A 471 -8.98 4.23 -0.81
CA GLU A 471 -9.76 3.70 -1.91
C GLU A 471 -10.37 2.31 -1.62
N ASP A 472 -9.66 1.48 -0.87
CA ASP A 472 -10.13 0.18 -0.36
C ASP A 472 -11.44 0.32 0.44
N ARG A 473 -11.63 1.42 1.18
CA ARG A 473 -12.86 1.72 1.95
C ARG A 473 -14.06 2.02 1.06
N ILE A 474 -13.81 2.73 -0.05
CA ILE A 474 -14.83 3.05 -1.05
C ILE A 474 -15.33 1.74 -1.66
N LEU A 475 -14.42 0.87 -2.10
CA LEU A 475 -14.76 -0.44 -2.68
C LEU A 475 -15.58 -1.30 -1.72
N CYS A 476 -15.22 -1.31 -0.43
CA CYS A 476 -15.99 -2.00 0.61
C CYS A 476 -17.43 -1.48 0.73
N PHE A 477 -17.63 -0.16 0.74
CA PHE A 477 -18.97 0.43 0.79
C PHE A 477 -19.77 0.15 -0.49
N GLU A 478 -19.17 0.34 -1.67
CA GLU A 478 -19.84 0.12 -2.96
C GLU A 478 -20.25 -1.34 -3.18
N LEU A 479 -19.49 -2.30 -2.66
CA LEU A 479 -19.84 -3.73 -2.68
C LEU A 479 -21.13 -4.02 -1.90
N VAL A 480 -21.20 -3.54 -0.66
CA VAL A 480 -22.37 -3.76 0.22
C VAL A 480 -23.58 -2.95 -0.27
N ALA A 481 -23.35 -1.78 -0.86
CA ALA A 481 -24.37 -0.91 -1.47
C ALA A 481 -24.57 -1.14 -2.99
N LYS A 482 -24.17 -2.32 -3.51
CA LYS A 482 -24.37 -2.70 -4.93
C LYS A 482 -25.85 -3.02 -5.17
N ALA A 483 -26.46 -2.34 -6.14
CA ALA A 483 -27.90 -2.44 -6.38
C ALA A 483 -28.32 -3.88 -6.74
N GLY A 484 -29.47 -4.33 -6.22
CA GLY A 484 -30.01 -5.69 -6.40
C GLY A 484 -29.15 -6.83 -5.82
N CYS A 485 -27.99 -6.55 -5.25
CA CYS A 485 -27.04 -7.54 -4.75
C CYS A 485 -27.03 -7.60 -3.21
N GLN A 486 -26.74 -8.78 -2.65
CA GLN A 486 -26.66 -9.00 -1.19
C GLN A 486 -25.24 -9.38 -0.73
N TRP A 487 -24.23 -8.69 -1.27
CA TRP A 487 -22.83 -8.98 -0.96
C TRP A 487 -22.47 -8.60 0.48
N LYS A 488 -21.84 -9.54 1.19
CA LYS A 488 -21.25 -9.35 2.51
C LYS A 488 -19.73 -9.25 2.39
N LEU A 489 -19.09 -8.61 3.37
CA LEU A 489 -17.65 -8.63 3.57
C LEU A 489 -17.32 -9.33 4.90
N THR A 490 -16.22 -10.07 4.97
CA THR A 490 -15.81 -10.82 6.18
C THR A 490 -14.34 -10.64 6.51
N TYR A 491 -14.00 -10.81 7.78
CA TYR A 491 -12.64 -11.01 8.26
C TYR A 491 -12.36 -12.50 8.46
N VAL A 492 -11.16 -12.96 8.08
CA VAL A 492 -10.75 -14.38 8.11
C VAL A 492 -9.52 -14.56 9.01
N LYS A 493 -9.74 -14.72 10.32
CA LYS A 493 -8.69 -14.88 11.35
C LYS A 493 -7.65 -15.98 11.06
N ALA A 494 -8.05 -17.05 10.38
CA ALA A 494 -7.16 -18.17 10.05
C ALA A 494 -6.12 -17.80 8.96
N SER A 495 -6.47 -16.85 8.09
CA SER A 495 -5.56 -16.33 7.07
C SER A 495 -4.72 -15.21 7.65
N LYS A 496 -3.40 -15.27 7.49
CA LYS A 496 -2.47 -14.27 8.02
C LYS A 496 -1.50 -13.75 6.97
N GLY A 497 -1.17 -12.46 7.04
CA GLY A 497 -0.12 -11.79 6.25
C GLY A 497 0.82 -11.02 7.18
N GLU A 498 2.12 -11.05 6.88
CA GLU A 498 3.19 -10.39 7.64
C GLU A 498 3.82 -9.28 6.79
N THR A 499 3.73 -8.03 7.25
CA THR A 499 4.22 -6.82 6.54
C THR A 499 5.20 -6.02 7.38
N ASP A 500 6.11 -5.30 6.73
CA ASP A 500 6.89 -4.27 7.41
C ASP A 500 6.01 -3.07 7.83
N VAL A 501 6.52 -2.29 8.77
CA VAL A 501 5.87 -1.12 9.37
C VAL A 501 6.91 0.00 9.55
N PRO A 502 6.50 1.29 9.59
CA PRO A 502 7.46 2.40 9.67
C PRO A 502 8.34 2.34 10.92
N GLU A 503 9.66 2.35 10.72
CA GLU A 503 10.64 2.39 11.81
C GLU A 503 11.09 3.83 12.12
N GLY A 504 10.95 4.75 11.16
CA GLY A 504 11.29 6.17 11.29
C GLY A 504 10.09 7.11 11.46
N VAL A 505 10.24 8.12 12.32
CA VAL A 505 9.23 9.18 12.57
C VAL A 505 8.69 9.85 11.28
N PRO A 506 9.50 10.20 10.26
CA PRO A 506 8.99 10.85 9.05
C PRO A 506 8.12 9.95 8.17
N GLU A 507 8.41 8.65 8.10
CA GLU A 507 7.57 7.67 7.40
C GLU A 507 6.27 7.42 8.16
N PHE A 508 6.35 7.27 9.48
CA PHE A 508 5.20 7.10 10.36
C PHE A 508 4.20 8.26 10.20
N LEU A 509 4.67 9.52 10.25
CA LEU A 509 3.85 10.70 9.98
C LEU A 509 3.25 10.69 8.56
N SER A 510 4.03 10.29 7.54
CA SER A 510 3.58 10.22 6.15
C SER A 510 2.52 9.14 5.90
N GLN A 511 2.65 7.97 6.53
CA GLN A 511 1.64 6.90 6.51
C GLN A 511 0.37 7.37 7.22
N ARG A 512 0.51 7.91 8.44
CA ARG A 512 -0.61 8.28 9.31
C ARG A 512 -1.44 9.45 8.74
N ARG A 513 -0.82 10.43 8.05
CA ARG A 513 -1.54 11.45 7.26
C ARG A 513 -2.53 10.82 6.29
N ARG A 514 -2.06 9.89 5.43
CA ARG A 514 -2.90 9.23 4.41
C ARG A 514 -4.05 8.46 5.06
N TRP A 515 -3.72 7.65 6.07
CA TRP A 515 -4.67 6.77 6.74
C TRP A 515 -5.76 7.54 7.51
N LEU A 516 -5.40 8.61 8.24
CA LEU A 516 -6.35 9.42 9.00
C LEU A 516 -7.26 10.22 8.06
N ASN A 517 -6.70 10.95 7.10
CA ASN A 517 -7.51 11.77 6.18
C ASN A 517 -8.40 10.91 5.28
N GLY A 518 -7.87 9.83 4.71
CA GLY A 518 -8.63 8.90 3.89
C GLY A 518 -9.72 8.18 4.67
N SER A 519 -9.45 7.73 5.90
CA SER A 519 -10.47 7.10 6.74
C SER A 519 -11.57 8.09 7.15
N PHE A 520 -11.24 9.33 7.47
CA PHE A 520 -12.24 10.37 7.78
C PHE A 520 -13.13 10.67 6.55
N ALA A 521 -12.53 10.93 5.39
CA ALA A 521 -13.25 11.21 4.15
C ALA A 521 -14.16 10.05 3.72
N ALA A 522 -13.66 8.82 3.76
CA ALA A 522 -14.43 7.64 3.40
C ALA A 522 -15.57 7.32 4.41
N SER A 523 -15.36 7.54 5.71
CA SER A 523 -16.39 7.34 6.74
C SER A 523 -17.55 8.33 6.57
N LEU A 524 -17.24 9.60 6.30
CA LEU A 524 -18.25 10.60 5.99
C LEU A 524 -18.95 10.31 4.65
N TYR A 525 -18.22 9.84 3.62
CA TYR A 525 -18.81 9.40 2.35
C TYR A 525 -19.83 8.27 2.55
N ALA A 526 -19.45 7.19 3.24
CA ALA A 526 -20.32 6.04 3.53
C ALA A 526 -21.56 6.46 4.34
N THR A 527 -21.39 7.36 5.30
CA THR A 527 -22.50 7.93 6.10
C THR A 527 -23.48 8.71 5.22
N MET A 528 -23.00 9.64 4.39
CA MET A 528 -23.85 10.46 3.49
C MET A 528 -24.56 9.62 2.41
N HIS A 529 -23.94 8.54 1.94
CA HIS A 529 -24.48 7.70 0.87
C HIS A 529 -25.21 6.44 1.38
N PHE A 530 -25.36 6.26 2.69
CA PHE A 530 -25.98 5.08 3.30
C PHE A 530 -27.37 4.76 2.73
N ASN A 531 -28.12 5.78 2.28
CA ASN A 531 -29.41 5.63 1.59
C ASN A 531 -29.37 4.71 0.35
N ARG A 532 -28.19 4.43 -0.21
CA ARG A 532 -28.00 3.47 -1.30
C ARG A 532 -28.12 2.01 -0.86
N ILE A 533 -27.89 1.69 0.41
CA ILE A 533 -28.03 0.31 0.92
C ILE A 533 -29.49 -0.16 0.81
N TYR A 534 -30.48 0.73 0.85
CA TYR A 534 -31.88 0.41 0.54
C TYR A 534 -32.14 -0.03 -0.92
N LYS A 535 -31.18 0.18 -1.84
CA LYS A 535 -31.27 -0.31 -3.23
C LYS A 535 -30.54 -1.64 -3.44
N SER A 536 -29.88 -2.17 -2.41
CA SER A 536 -29.29 -3.51 -2.40
C SER A 536 -30.37 -4.60 -2.32
N GLY A 537 -29.97 -5.86 -2.48
CA GLY A 537 -30.81 -7.04 -2.24
C GLY A 537 -30.78 -7.56 -0.79
N HIS A 538 -30.28 -6.77 0.17
CA HIS A 538 -30.18 -7.20 1.57
C HIS A 538 -31.56 -7.33 2.23
N ASN A 539 -31.75 -8.40 3.01
CA ASN A 539 -32.99 -8.62 3.76
C ASN A 539 -33.15 -7.65 4.95
N TRP A 540 -34.37 -7.52 5.47
CA TRP A 540 -34.69 -6.55 6.52
C TRP A 540 -33.82 -6.71 7.78
N VAL A 541 -33.50 -7.95 8.19
CA VAL A 541 -32.61 -8.23 9.33
C VAL A 541 -31.22 -7.66 9.09
N ARG A 542 -30.64 -7.88 7.89
CA ARG A 542 -29.34 -7.30 7.50
C ARG A 542 -29.40 -5.77 7.46
N LEU A 543 -30.49 -5.19 6.96
CA LEU A 543 -30.69 -3.74 6.95
C LEU A 543 -30.73 -3.17 8.38
N CYS A 544 -31.45 -3.78 9.32
CA CYS A 544 -31.45 -3.39 10.74
C CYS A 544 -30.04 -3.47 11.36
N VAL A 545 -29.31 -4.55 11.09
CA VAL A 545 -27.93 -4.74 11.57
C VAL A 545 -26.97 -3.68 11.00
N LEU A 546 -27.12 -3.31 9.72
CA LEU A 546 -26.32 -2.24 9.11
C LEU A 546 -26.67 -0.84 9.66
N HIS A 547 -27.89 -0.60 10.15
CA HIS A 547 -28.24 0.63 10.88
C HIS A 547 -27.57 0.69 12.26
N VAL A 548 -27.49 -0.43 12.98
CA VAL A 548 -26.77 -0.50 14.25
C VAL A 548 -25.28 -0.19 14.03
N GLN A 549 -24.68 -0.71 12.94
CA GLN A 549 -23.32 -0.35 12.55
C GLN A 549 -23.18 1.13 12.14
N LEU A 550 -24.15 1.70 11.42
CA LEU A 550 -24.16 3.13 11.08
C LEU A 550 -24.15 4.00 12.34
N GLY A 551 -24.98 3.67 13.33
CA GLY A 551 -25.00 4.37 14.63
C GLY A 551 -23.65 4.33 15.32
N TYR A 552 -23.04 3.14 15.44
CA TYR A 552 -21.68 2.98 15.97
C TYR A 552 -20.63 3.83 15.21
N ASN A 553 -20.67 3.80 13.87
CA ASN A 553 -19.74 4.57 13.04
C ASN A 553 -19.92 6.09 13.21
N ILE A 554 -21.16 6.58 13.34
CA ILE A 554 -21.45 8.00 13.61
C ILE A 554 -20.93 8.40 15.00
N CYS A 555 -21.16 7.58 16.03
CA CYS A 555 -20.62 7.82 17.37
C CYS A 555 -19.08 7.90 17.35
N GLN A 556 -18.42 6.97 16.66
CA GLN A 556 -16.96 6.98 16.51
C GLN A 556 -16.45 8.21 15.72
N LEU A 557 -17.18 8.65 14.68
CA LEU A 557 -16.83 9.85 13.92
C LEU A 557 -16.91 11.12 14.77
N VAL A 558 -17.94 11.25 15.61
CA VAL A 558 -18.11 12.37 16.56
C VAL A 558 -17.02 12.35 17.64
N MET A 559 -16.77 11.19 18.27
CA MET A 559 -15.70 11.03 19.26
C MET A 559 -14.32 11.34 18.68
N THR A 560 -14.07 10.94 17.42
CA THR A 560 -12.82 11.26 16.72
C THR A 560 -12.71 12.76 16.44
N TRP A 561 -13.78 13.43 15.98
CA TRP A 561 -13.76 14.86 15.70
C TRP A 561 -13.40 15.70 16.93
N PHE A 562 -13.99 15.38 18.09
CA PHE A 562 -13.77 16.08 19.37
C PHE A 562 -12.67 15.45 20.24
N SER A 563 -11.84 14.55 19.69
CA SER A 563 -10.79 13.83 20.43
C SER A 563 -9.74 14.76 21.02
N LEU A 564 -9.34 15.83 20.30
CA LEU A 564 -8.32 16.79 20.73
C LEU A 564 -8.73 17.52 22.01
N ALA A 565 -9.95 18.08 22.04
CA ALA A 565 -10.52 18.69 23.24
C ALA A 565 -10.73 17.65 24.35
N SER A 566 -11.22 16.45 24.01
CA SER A 566 -11.53 15.42 24.98
C SER A 566 -10.30 14.88 25.71
N TYR A 567 -9.18 14.69 25.02
CA TYR A 567 -7.92 14.24 25.64
C TYR A 567 -7.30 15.31 26.53
N TRP A 568 -7.33 16.58 26.10
CA TRP A 568 -6.91 17.70 26.95
C TRP A 568 -7.74 17.76 28.24
N LEU A 569 -9.08 17.81 28.11
CA LEU A 569 -10.00 17.87 29.25
C LEU A 569 -9.87 16.66 30.18
N THR A 570 -9.76 15.45 29.64
CA THR A 570 -9.59 14.23 30.44
C THR A 570 -8.28 14.26 31.22
N SER A 571 -7.19 14.71 30.59
CA SER A 571 -5.87 14.83 31.21
C SER A 571 -5.85 15.90 32.31
N SER A 572 -6.35 17.11 32.04
CA SER A 572 -6.36 18.19 33.03
C SER A 572 -7.24 17.85 34.23
N VAL A 573 -8.39 17.21 34.02
CA VAL A 573 -9.30 16.78 35.09
C VAL A 573 -8.69 15.69 35.97
N ILE A 574 -8.00 14.70 35.40
CA ILE A 574 -7.30 13.67 36.20
C ILE A 574 -6.19 14.31 37.05
N MET A 575 -5.43 15.25 36.50
CA MET A 575 -4.46 16.04 37.27
C MET A 575 -5.13 16.81 38.42
N ASP A 576 -6.25 17.49 38.17
CA ASP A 576 -6.91 18.32 39.18
C ASP A 576 -7.59 17.50 40.29
N ILE A 577 -8.24 16.38 39.99
CA ILE A 577 -8.90 15.55 41.01
C ILE A 577 -7.87 14.95 41.99
N VAL A 578 -6.69 14.52 41.49
CA VAL A 578 -5.66 13.87 42.32
C VAL A 578 -4.71 14.87 42.98
N GLY A 579 -4.34 15.94 42.28
CA GLY A 579 -3.25 16.81 42.72
C GLY A 579 -3.68 18.08 43.43
N THR A 580 -4.92 18.56 43.25
CA THR A 580 -5.39 19.83 43.84
C THR A 580 -6.18 19.55 45.13
N PRO A 581 -5.70 19.99 46.32
CA PRO A 581 -6.38 19.75 47.59
C PRO A 581 -7.85 20.16 47.58
N SER A 582 -8.75 19.20 47.82
CA SER A 582 -10.19 19.39 47.79
C SER A 582 -10.92 18.35 48.63
N ALA A 583 -12.22 18.56 48.88
CA ALA A 583 -13.06 17.58 49.58
C ALA A 583 -13.09 16.19 48.88
N VAL A 584 -12.77 16.11 47.58
CA VAL A 584 -12.76 14.85 46.80
C VAL A 584 -11.51 14.00 47.08
N ASN A 585 -10.42 14.59 47.57
CA ASN A 585 -9.18 13.91 47.93
C ASN A 585 -8.80 14.12 49.40
N HIS A 586 -9.79 14.36 50.27
CA HIS A 586 -9.59 14.62 51.70
C HIS A 586 -8.57 15.75 51.98
N PHE A 587 -8.56 16.77 51.12
CA PHE A 587 -7.64 17.90 51.12
C PHE A 587 -6.15 17.54 50.95
N LYS A 588 -5.85 16.44 50.26
CA LYS A 588 -4.48 15.93 50.05
C LYS A 588 -4.14 15.77 48.56
N GLY A 589 -3.17 16.55 48.09
CA GLY A 589 -2.58 16.39 46.75
C GLY A 589 -1.56 15.24 46.70
N TRP A 590 -1.56 14.47 45.60
CA TRP A 590 -0.66 13.33 45.37
C TRP A 590 -0.07 13.36 43.94
N PRO A 591 1.23 13.04 43.71
CA PRO A 591 2.15 12.34 44.61
C PRO A 591 3.04 13.23 45.49
N PHE A 592 3.24 14.51 45.15
CA PHE A 592 4.26 15.36 45.78
C PHE A 592 3.75 16.19 46.97
N GLY A 593 2.60 15.83 47.54
CA GLY A 593 1.94 16.59 48.61
C GLY A 593 1.12 17.79 48.11
N GLY A 594 0.46 18.49 49.04
CA GLY A 594 -0.56 19.50 48.72
C GLY A 594 -0.04 20.77 48.03
N GLU A 595 1.21 21.15 48.24
CA GLU A 595 1.80 22.38 47.68
C GLU A 595 2.53 22.15 46.36
N ALA A 596 3.40 21.13 46.29
CA ALA A 596 4.20 20.86 45.10
C ALA A 596 3.39 20.22 43.96
N THR A 597 2.38 19.39 44.25
CA THR A 597 1.62 18.71 43.20
C THR A 597 0.83 19.67 42.30
N PRO A 598 0.10 20.69 42.80
CA PRO A 598 -0.54 21.70 41.95
C PRO A 598 0.45 22.43 41.03
N ILE A 599 1.67 22.73 41.52
CA ILE A 599 2.72 23.39 40.75
C ILE A 599 3.18 22.47 39.60
N VAL A 600 3.52 21.21 39.90
CA VAL A 600 3.94 20.22 38.91
C VAL A 600 2.84 19.96 37.87
N ASN A 601 1.58 19.83 38.30
CA ASN A 601 0.42 19.71 37.41
C ASN A 601 0.28 20.91 36.47
N ASN A 602 0.47 22.13 36.98
CA ASN A 602 0.37 23.33 36.15
C ASN A 602 1.54 23.43 35.14
N VAL A 603 2.76 23.00 35.51
CA VAL A 603 3.88 22.87 34.56
C VAL A 603 3.55 21.85 33.46
N PHE A 604 2.99 20.69 33.79
CA PHE A 604 2.54 19.71 32.79
C PHE A 604 1.41 20.23 31.89
N LYS A 605 0.43 20.96 32.45
CA LYS A 605 -0.67 21.58 31.69
C LYS A 605 -0.17 22.65 30.71
N ILE A 606 0.70 23.56 31.17
CA ILE A 606 1.28 24.61 30.34
C ILE A 606 2.17 24.00 29.25
N GLY A 607 3.00 23.02 29.61
CA GLY A 607 3.85 22.30 28.67
C GLY A 607 3.04 21.55 27.60
N TYR A 608 1.95 20.88 27.96
CA TYR A 608 1.04 20.22 27.02
C TYR A 608 0.47 21.21 25.98
N LEU A 609 0.01 22.38 26.42
CA LEU A 609 -0.50 23.41 25.51
C LEU A 609 0.60 24.00 24.62
N ALA A 610 1.80 24.22 25.16
CA ALA A 610 2.95 24.70 24.39
C ALA A 610 3.41 23.67 23.34
N PHE A 611 3.50 22.39 23.71
CA PHE A 611 3.85 21.30 22.78
C PHE A 611 2.74 21.06 21.75
N LEU A 612 1.46 21.23 22.09
CA LEU A 612 0.35 21.18 21.13
C LEU A 612 0.41 22.35 20.14
N MET A 613 0.64 23.58 20.62
CA MET A 613 0.85 24.75 19.75
C MET A 613 2.06 24.56 18.82
N LEU A 614 3.15 23.97 19.32
CA LEU A 614 4.29 23.57 18.51
C LEU A 614 3.90 22.59 17.39
N GLN A 615 2.96 21.66 17.60
CA GLN A 615 2.52 20.75 16.52
C GLN A 615 1.79 21.51 15.40
N PHE A 616 0.97 22.51 15.72
CA PHE A 616 0.35 23.36 14.70
C PHE A 616 1.40 24.16 13.91
N ILE A 617 2.40 24.73 14.59
CA ILE A 617 3.51 25.46 13.95
C ILE A 617 4.33 24.53 13.03
N LEU A 618 4.74 23.36 13.53
CA LEU A 618 5.50 22.38 12.76
C LEU A 618 4.71 21.83 11.56
N ALA A 619 3.43 21.50 11.75
CA ALA A 619 2.61 20.87 10.72
C ALA A 619 2.18 21.82 9.59
N LEU A 620 2.14 23.13 9.85
CA LEU A 620 1.87 24.16 8.84
C LEU A 620 3.16 24.70 8.20
N GLY A 621 4.27 24.77 8.95
CA GLY A 621 5.52 25.38 8.49
C GLY A 621 6.52 24.42 7.83
N ASN A 622 6.66 23.17 8.30
CA ASN A 622 7.79 22.31 7.94
C ASN A 622 7.41 20.86 7.60
N ARG A 623 8.01 20.31 6.53
CA ARG A 623 7.92 18.89 6.20
C ARG A 623 8.71 18.05 7.22
N PRO A 624 8.15 16.95 7.80
CA PRO A 624 8.81 16.19 8.86
C PRO A 624 10.22 15.65 8.55
N LYS A 625 10.53 15.35 7.28
CA LYS A 625 11.88 14.89 6.88
C LYS A 625 12.99 15.91 7.24
N GLY A 626 12.67 17.21 7.24
CA GLY A 626 13.60 18.30 7.59
C GLY A 626 13.50 18.81 9.04
N SER A 627 12.58 18.27 9.85
CA SER A 627 12.30 18.74 11.23
C SER A 627 12.20 17.57 12.21
N ARG A 628 13.03 16.54 12.03
CA ARG A 628 12.96 15.27 12.80
C ARG A 628 13.03 15.49 14.31
N PHE A 629 13.98 16.31 14.78
CA PHE A 629 14.24 16.53 16.21
C PHE A 629 13.03 17.03 17.01
N PRO A 630 12.36 18.16 16.66
CA PRO A 630 11.23 18.64 17.44
C PRO A 630 10.01 17.70 17.40
N TYR A 631 9.78 16.95 16.33
CA TYR A 631 8.75 15.89 16.34
C TYR A 631 9.11 14.75 17.32
N THR A 632 10.36 14.29 17.35
CA THR A 632 10.84 13.28 18.32
C THR A 632 10.76 13.80 19.76
N LEU A 633 11.15 15.05 20.03
CA LEU A 633 11.03 15.68 21.35
C LEU A 633 9.56 15.75 21.80
N SER A 634 8.64 16.04 20.88
CA SER A 634 7.20 16.09 21.14
C SER A 634 6.62 14.70 21.44
N LEU A 635 7.07 13.66 20.73
CA LEU A 635 6.71 12.25 21.01
C LEU A 635 7.13 11.84 22.43
N ILE A 636 8.37 12.17 22.82
CA ILE A 636 8.89 11.90 24.17
C ILE A 636 8.10 12.68 25.23
N TYR A 637 7.87 13.99 25.02
CA TYR A 637 7.13 14.82 25.97
C TYR A 637 5.71 14.30 26.23
N PHE A 638 4.93 14.03 25.18
CA PHE A 638 3.57 13.49 25.35
C PHE A 638 3.56 12.10 25.97
N SER A 639 4.59 11.28 25.75
CA SER A 639 4.74 9.98 26.43
C SER A 639 4.98 10.14 27.94
N ILE A 640 5.75 11.14 28.36
CA ILE A 640 5.97 11.45 29.80
C ILE A 640 4.66 11.94 30.45
N VAL A 641 3.92 12.83 29.79
CA VAL A 641 2.59 13.27 30.28
C VAL A 641 1.65 12.07 30.43
N GLN A 642 1.64 11.16 29.45
CA GLN A 642 0.79 9.98 29.48
C GLN A 642 1.17 8.99 30.59
N ALA A 643 2.47 8.78 30.84
CA ALA A 643 2.93 8.00 31.99
C ALA A 643 2.41 8.58 33.30
N TYR A 644 2.49 9.90 33.48
CA TYR A 644 1.98 10.60 34.66
C TYR A 644 0.45 10.46 34.79
N ILE A 645 -0.31 10.67 33.72
CA ILE A 645 -1.78 10.48 33.71
C ILE A 645 -2.18 9.03 34.06
N LEU A 646 -1.47 8.02 33.55
CA LEU A 646 -1.73 6.63 33.89
C LEU A 646 -1.50 6.36 35.38
N VAL A 647 -0.39 6.87 35.95
CA VAL A 647 -0.08 6.74 37.37
C VAL A 647 -1.13 7.42 38.26
N LEU A 648 -1.57 8.63 37.91
CA LEU A 648 -2.70 9.31 38.60
C LEU A 648 -4.02 8.52 38.46
N SER A 649 -4.27 7.90 37.30
CA SER A 649 -5.48 7.10 37.06
C SER A 649 -5.52 5.83 37.90
N PHE A 650 -4.39 5.15 38.07
CA PHE A 650 -4.28 4.00 38.98
C PHE A 650 -4.39 4.42 40.46
N TYR A 651 -3.91 5.61 40.83
CA TYR A 651 -4.14 6.16 42.17
C TYR A 651 -5.62 6.40 42.45
N LEU A 652 -6.37 6.99 41.50
CA LEU A 652 -7.83 7.15 41.62
C LEU A 652 -8.56 5.81 41.81
N VAL A 653 -8.13 4.75 41.11
CA VAL A 653 -8.65 3.40 41.31
C VAL A 653 -8.33 2.87 42.70
N ALA A 654 -7.09 3.03 43.19
CA ALA A 654 -6.72 2.58 44.52
C ALA A 654 -7.54 3.28 45.61
N GLN A 655 -7.74 4.60 45.51
CA GLN A 655 -8.56 5.38 46.45
C GLN A 655 -10.06 5.03 46.36
N ALA A 656 -10.53 4.60 45.18
CA ALA A 656 -11.89 4.10 44.96
C ALA A 656 -12.12 2.68 45.54
N LEU A 657 -11.04 1.95 45.85
CA LEU A 657 -11.07 0.60 46.39
C LEU A 657 -10.68 0.53 47.88
N THR A 658 -10.29 1.65 48.50
CA THR A 658 -10.08 1.76 49.96
C THR A 658 -11.40 1.94 50.73
N GLY A 659 -11.45 1.36 51.95
CA GLY A 659 -12.68 1.15 52.72
C GLY A 659 -13.55 2.37 52.99
N ASP A 660 -12.96 3.57 53.17
CA ASP A 660 -13.73 4.80 53.42
C ASP A 660 -14.65 5.21 52.26
N ASN A 661 -14.39 4.72 51.04
CA ASN A 661 -15.24 4.89 49.85
C ASN A 661 -16.01 3.62 49.47
N LEU A 662 -15.69 2.47 50.08
CA LEU A 662 -16.38 1.19 49.90
C LEU A 662 -17.13 0.80 51.17
N ASP A 663 -18.32 1.39 51.38
CA ASP A 663 -19.28 0.84 52.32
C ASP A 663 -19.77 -0.53 51.79
N PHE A 664 -19.18 -1.61 52.30
CA PHE A 664 -19.54 -3.00 51.99
C PHE A 664 -20.89 -3.41 52.61
N ASN A 665 -21.90 -2.54 52.52
CA ASN A 665 -23.24 -2.72 53.07
C ASN A 665 -24.08 -3.68 52.20
N PHE A 666 -23.74 -4.97 52.27
CA PHE A 666 -24.48 -6.04 51.59
C PHE A 666 -25.98 -6.14 51.98
N LYS A 667 -26.45 -5.36 52.96
CA LYS A 667 -27.86 -5.23 53.35
C LYS A 667 -28.80 -4.87 52.19
N ASN A 668 -28.33 -4.09 51.22
CA ASN A 668 -29.10 -3.72 50.01
C ASN A 668 -28.78 -4.62 48.79
N GLY A 669 -28.06 -5.73 49.02
CA GLY A 669 -27.64 -6.67 47.98
C GLY A 669 -26.61 -6.13 46.99
N ILE A 670 -26.16 -7.00 46.09
CA ILE A 670 -25.13 -6.72 45.08
C ILE A 670 -25.54 -5.56 44.14
N GLY A 671 -26.85 -5.40 43.86
CA GLY A 671 -27.37 -4.31 43.04
C GLY A 671 -27.21 -2.91 43.68
N GLY A 672 -27.43 -2.79 45.00
CA GLY A 672 -27.22 -1.53 45.72
C GLY A 672 -25.74 -1.12 45.74
N PHE A 673 -24.85 -2.08 46.00
CA PHE A 673 -23.40 -1.87 45.92
C PHE A 673 -22.97 -1.42 44.52
N LEU A 674 -23.39 -2.11 43.46
CA LEU A 674 -23.12 -1.73 42.07
C LEU A 674 -23.61 -0.31 41.77
N SER A 675 -24.84 0.03 42.15
CA SER A 675 -25.41 1.37 41.93
C SER A 675 -24.55 2.49 42.53
N SER A 676 -24.16 2.36 43.81
CA SER A 676 -23.33 3.36 44.49
C SER A 676 -21.92 3.43 43.91
N PHE A 677 -21.28 2.27 43.68
CA PHE A 677 -19.93 2.20 43.13
C PHE A 677 -19.86 2.84 41.73
N VAL A 678 -20.79 2.47 40.85
CA VAL A 678 -20.87 2.92 39.44
C VAL A 678 -21.30 4.40 39.33
N THR A 679 -21.84 5.01 40.40
CA THR A 679 -22.15 6.45 40.45
C THR A 679 -20.95 7.30 40.88
N SER A 680 -20.03 6.73 41.67
CA SER A 680 -18.83 7.40 42.19
C SER A 680 -17.82 7.76 41.09
N THR A 681 -17.07 8.86 41.26
CA THR A 681 -16.06 9.29 40.27
C THR A 681 -14.98 8.23 40.07
N GLY A 682 -14.49 7.63 41.17
CA GLY A 682 -13.47 6.59 41.14
C GLY A 682 -13.96 5.28 40.52
N GLY A 683 -15.20 4.87 40.80
CA GLY A 683 -15.81 3.69 40.20
C GLY A 683 -16.08 3.85 38.70
N ILE A 684 -16.48 5.04 38.23
CA ILE A 684 -16.60 5.34 36.79
C ILE A 684 -15.22 5.27 36.10
N VAL A 685 -14.16 5.76 36.75
CA VAL A 685 -12.78 5.62 36.28
C VAL A 685 -12.38 4.14 36.22
N LEU A 686 -12.65 3.33 37.26
CA LEU A 686 -12.37 1.89 37.20
C LEU A 686 -13.15 1.19 36.07
N VAL A 687 -14.44 1.48 35.91
CA VAL A 687 -15.28 0.91 34.84
C VAL A 687 -14.68 1.24 33.47
N ALA A 688 -14.28 2.48 33.22
CA ALA A 688 -13.64 2.89 31.97
C ALA A 688 -12.27 2.20 31.76
N LEU A 689 -11.43 2.11 32.78
CA LEU A 689 -10.11 1.46 32.71
C LEU A 689 -10.23 -0.05 32.46
N VAL A 690 -11.16 -0.74 33.14
CA VAL A 690 -11.42 -2.18 32.95
C VAL A 690 -12.06 -2.46 31.59
N SER A 691 -13.04 -1.64 31.16
CA SER A 691 -13.64 -1.79 29.82
C SER A 691 -12.74 -1.38 28.66
N THR A 692 -11.67 -0.62 28.91
CA THR A 692 -10.67 -0.30 27.87
C THR A 692 -9.53 -1.33 27.91
N TYR A 693 -8.77 -1.39 29.00
CA TYR A 693 -7.55 -2.20 29.10
C TYR A 693 -7.83 -3.67 29.47
N GLY A 694 -8.81 -3.91 30.35
CA GLY A 694 -9.24 -5.26 30.73
C GLY A 694 -9.89 -6.01 29.56
N ILE A 695 -10.71 -5.34 28.75
CA ILE A 695 -11.24 -5.92 27.50
C ILE A 695 -10.12 -6.26 26.52
N TYR A 696 -9.10 -5.40 26.36
CA TYR A 696 -7.96 -5.72 25.49
C TYR A 696 -7.23 -6.98 25.98
N PHE A 697 -7.00 -7.12 27.28
CA PHE A 697 -6.39 -8.32 27.86
C PHE A 697 -7.26 -9.58 27.64
N ILE A 698 -8.54 -9.53 28.06
CA ILE A 698 -9.47 -10.67 27.96
C ILE A 698 -9.68 -11.10 26.51
N ALA A 699 -9.91 -10.15 25.59
CA ALA A 699 -10.11 -10.45 24.17
C ALA A 699 -8.87 -11.12 23.56
N SER A 700 -7.66 -10.67 23.90
CA SER A 700 -6.42 -11.26 23.36
C SER A 700 -6.13 -12.67 23.88
N PHE A 701 -6.55 -13.00 25.11
CA PHE A 701 -6.55 -14.38 25.60
C PHE A 701 -7.63 -15.24 24.92
N LEU A 702 -8.86 -14.74 24.76
CA LEU A 702 -9.92 -15.43 24.00
C LEU A 702 -9.56 -15.62 22.52
N TYR A 703 -8.72 -14.75 21.96
CA TYR A 703 -8.17 -14.89 20.61
C TYR A 703 -6.95 -15.83 20.53
N MET A 704 -6.43 -16.33 21.66
CA MET A 704 -5.23 -17.17 21.76
C MET A 704 -3.94 -16.51 21.22
N ASP A 705 -3.83 -15.19 21.32
CA ASP A 705 -2.67 -14.40 20.90
C ASP A 705 -2.35 -13.27 21.91
N PRO A 706 -2.05 -13.58 23.18
CA PRO A 706 -1.91 -12.58 24.24
C PRO A 706 -0.59 -11.78 24.19
N TRP A 707 0.40 -12.22 23.40
CA TRP A 707 1.80 -11.77 23.51
C TRP A 707 1.99 -10.26 23.34
N HIS A 708 1.21 -9.63 22.45
CA HIS A 708 1.26 -8.18 22.22
C HIS A 708 0.87 -7.35 23.46
N MET A 709 0.09 -7.90 24.40
CA MET A 709 -0.22 -7.26 25.69
C MET A 709 1.02 -7.11 26.57
N PHE A 710 2.05 -7.94 26.39
CA PHE A 710 3.29 -7.90 27.16
C PHE A 710 4.43 -7.21 26.38
N THR A 711 4.54 -7.47 25.08
CA THR A 711 5.67 -6.95 24.28
C THR A 711 5.45 -5.53 23.76
N SER A 712 4.20 -5.10 23.51
CA SER A 712 3.91 -3.94 22.67
C SER A 712 2.92 -2.92 23.25
N SER A 713 2.14 -3.31 24.28
CA SER A 713 1.11 -2.47 24.90
C SER A 713 1.66 -1.16 25.50
N TRP A 714 2.82 -1.21 26.14
CA TRP A 714 3.47 -0.07 26.79
C TRP A 714 3.66 1.10 25.82
N ALA A 715 4.17 0.84 24.61
CA ALA A 715 4.44 1.88 23.62
C ALA A 715 3.14 2.48 23.06
N TYR A 716 2.12 1.65 22.84
CA TYR A 716 0.80 2.12 22.41
C TYR A 716 0.13 2.99 23.49
N PHE A 717 0.10 2.52 24.73
CA PHE A 717 -0.55 3.24 25.84
C PHE A 717 0.14 4.55 26.20
N LEU A 718 1.48 4.64 26.09
CA LEU A 718 2.22 5.89 26.23
C LEU A 718 2.06 6.82 25.01
N GLY A 719 1.96 6.27 23.80
CA GLY A 719 1.77 7.01 22.56
C GLY A 719 0.36 7.59 22.33
N MET A 720 -0.61 7.34 23.23
CA MET A 720 -2.01 7.75 23.02
C MET A 720 -2.19 9.26 22.79
N PRO A 721 -1.62 10.19 23.58
CA PRO A 721 -1.76 11.62 23.31
C PRO A 721 -1.00 12.05 22.05
N SER A 722 0.13 11.40 21.73
CA SER A 722 0.84 11.66 20.47
C SER A 722 0.00 11.31 19.24
N SER A 723 -0.79 10.23 19.33
CA SER A 723 -1.69 9.81 18.23
C SER A 723 -2.78 10.83 17.91
N ILE A 724 -3.07 11.77 18.82
CA ILE A 724 -4.05 12.84 18.62
C ILE A 724 -3.34 14.18 18.43
N ASN A 725 -2.56 14.62 19.42
CA ASN A 725 -1.90 15.93 19.44
C ASN A 725 -0.85 16.10 18.33
N ILE A 726 -0.18 15.02 17.92
CA ILE A 726 0.79 15.05 16.81
C ILE A 726 0.14 14.53 15.53
N LEU A 727 -0.35 13.29 15.51
CA LEU A 727 -0.73 12.65 14.25
C LEU A 727 -2.00 13.25 13.63
N MET A 728 -3.05 13.56 14.42
CA MET A 728 -4.27 14.17 13.87
C MET A 728 -4.05 15.63 13.50
N VAL A 729 -3.34 16.41 14.32
CA VAL A 729 -2.94 17.79 13.97
C VAL A 729 -2.12 17.79 12.69
N TYR A 730 -1.11 16.92 12.56
CA TYR A 730 -0.32 16.79 11.35
C TYR A 730 -1.18 16.41 10.12
N ALA A 731 -2.08 15.44 10.26
CA ALA A 731 -2.94 14.97 9.18
C ALA A 731 -3.92 16.06 8.68
N PHE A 732 -4.63 16.74 9.59
CA PHE A 732 -5.58 17.81 9.26
C PHE A 732 -4.87 19.04 8.69
N CYS A 733 -3.77 19.48 9.30
CA CYS A 733 -2.91 20.54 8.75
C CYS A 733 -2.28 20.17 7.40
N ASN A 734 -2.26 18.89 7.01
CA ASN A 734 -1.78 18.44 5.71
C ASN A 734 -2.89 17.92 4.78
N TRP A 735 -4.17 18.26 5.02
CA TRP A 735 -5.31 17.86 4.15
C TRP A 735 -5.18 18.28 2.68
N HIS A 736 -4.46 19.38 2.40
CA HIS A 736 -4.12 19.81 1.04
C HIS A 736 -3.17 18.86 0.29
N ASP A 737 -2.33 18.11 1.02
CA ASP A 737 -1.42 17.14 0.43
C ASP A 737 -2.21 15.86 0.17
N VAL A 738 -2.48 15.59 -1.10
CA VAL A 738 -3.02 14.31 -1.62
C VAL A 738 -1.97 13.55 -2.42
N SER A 739 -0.69 13.94 -2.32
CA SER A 739 0.40 13.17 -2.91
C SER A 739 0.54 11.82 -2.21
N TRP A 740 0.76 10.78 -3.02
CA TRP A 740 1.11 9.44 -2.55
C TRP A 740 2.55 9.33 -2.02
N GLY A 741 3.28 10.46 -1.91
CA GLY A 741 4.70 10.53 -1.50
C GLY A 741 5.70 10.23 -2.62
N THR A 742 5.23 9.53 -3.65
CA THR A 742 5.91 9.08 -4.87
C THR A 742 6.21 10.23 -5.83
N LYS A 743 7.43 10.33 -6.36
CA LYS A 743 7.78 11.38 -7.35
C LYS A 743 7.49 10.89 -8.76
N GLY A 744 6.71 11.67 -9.52
CA GLY A 744 6.85 11.66 -10.97
C GLY A 744 8.20 12.25 -11.35
N SER A 745 8.77 11.80 -12.47
CA SER A 745 9.94 12.43 -13.08
C SER A 745 10.05 11.94 -14.52
N ASP A 746 9.38 12.63 -15.42
CA ASP A 746 9.28 12.21 -16.81
C ASP A 746 10.61 12.44 -17.52
N ASN A 747 11.17 11.35 -18.05
CA ASN A 747 12.35 11.26 -18.92
C ASN A 747 12.54 9.77 -19.22
N ALA A 748 12.60 9.40 -20.50
CA ALA A 748 12.52 8.01 -20.96
C ALA A 748 13.82 7.21 -20.73
N ASP A 749 13.70 6.00 -20.20
CA ASP A 749 14.76 4.98 -20.27
C ASP A 749 14.87 4.49 -21.73
N ALA A 750 16.08 4.34 -22.26
CA ALA A 750 16.31 4.10 -23.70
C ALA A 750 16.00 2.66 -24.17
N LEU A 751 14.72 2.32 -24.30
CA LEU A 751 14.22 1.12 -24.97
C LEU A 751 14.18 1.29 -26.51
N PRO A 752 14.28 0.20 -27.30
CA PRO A 752 14.20 0.24 -28.76
C PRO A 752 12.74 0.23 -29.27
N SER A 753 12.45 0.99 -30.33
CA SER A 753 11.20 0.91 -31.09
C SER A 753 11.12 -0.37 -31.94
N ALA A 754 9.93 -0.94 -32.10
CA ALA A 754 9.63 -1.95 -33.11
C ALA A 754 8.91 -1.31 -34.30
N ARG A 755 9.38 -1.60 -35.52
CA ARG A 755 8.77 -1.14 -36.78
C ARG A 755 8.56 -2.31 -37.73
N THR A 756 7.33 -2.52 -38.20
CA THR A 756 7.02 -3.47 -39.26
C THR A 756 7.50 -2.96 -40.61
N LYS A 757 7.72 -3.89 -41.55
CA LYS A 757 8.02 -3.55 -42.96
C LYS A 757 6.72 -3.44 -43.75
N SER A 758 5.96 -2.37 -43.55
CA SER A 758 4.68 -2.11 -44.21
C SER A 758 4.81 -1.82 -45.71
N ASP A 759 5.68 -0.86 -46.05
CA ASP A 759 5.53 -0.06 -47.28
C ASP A 759 5.87 -0.85 -48.56
N LEU A 760 6.77 -1.84 -48.45
CA LEU A 760 7.11 -2.75 -49.54
C LEU A 760 6.13 -3.92 -49.67
N GLN A 761 5.33 -4.19 -48.64
CA GLN A 761 4.55 -5.41 -48.48
C GLN A 761 3.09 -5.25 -48.92
N ALA A 762 2.54 -4.03 -48.81
CA ALA A 762 1.21 -3.69 -49.30
C ALA A 762 1.06 -3.92 -50.83
N ALA A 763 2.13 -3.71 -51.59
CA ALA A 763 2.20 -4.01 -53.03
C ALA A 763 2.23 -5.52 -53.37
N LEU A 764 2.36 -6.39 -52.36
CA LEU A 764 2.51 -7.85 -52.50
C LEU A 764 1.41 -8.65 -51.77
N GLY A 765 0.45 -7.98 -51.12
CA GLY A 765 -0.70 -8.61 -50.47
C GLY A 765 -0.38 -9.50 -49.26
N GLN A 766 0.78 -9.31 -48.61
CA GLN A 766 1.21 -10.12 -47.45
C GLN A 766 1.06 -9.36 -46.13
N ALA A 767 0.73 -10.10 -45.05
CA ALA A 767 0.57 -9.53 -43.72
C ALA A 767 1.88 -8.93 -43.16
N PRO A 768 1.81 -7.83 -42.39
CA PRO A 768 2.99 -7.15 -41.85
C PRO A 768 3.75 -8.02 -40.84
N TYR A 769 5.07 -7.91 -40.87
CA TYR A 769 5.97 -8.59 -39.94
C TYR A 769 7.12 -7.69 -39.47
N LEU A 770 7.63 -8.03 -38.29
CA LEU A 770 8.86 -7.52 -37.69
C LEU A 770 9.98 -8.53 -37.97
N GLU A 771 11.20 -8.04 -38.22
CA GLU A 771 12.42 -8.88 -38.21
C GLU A 771 13.18 -8.68 -36.90
N GLU A 772 13.45 -9.77 -36.19
CA GLU A 772 14.26 -9.77 -34.97
C GLU A 772 15.47 -10.70 -35.09
N PRO A 773 16.61 -10.39 -34.43
CA PRO A 773 17.73 -11.31 -34.33
C PRO A 773 17.32 -12.55 -33.51
N ASP A 774 17.43 -13.72 -34.14
CA ASP A 774 17.18 -15.01 -33.54
C ASP A 774 18.45 -15.50 -32.84
N LYS A 775 18.43 -15.51 -31.51
CA LYS A 775 19.62 -15.76 -30.67
C LYS A 775 19.85 -17.26 -30.49
N PRO A 776 21.06 -17.79 -30.76
CA PRO A 776 21.43 -19.14 -30.36
C PRO A 776 21.30 -19.33 -28.84
N GLN A 777 20.79 -20.49 -28.42
CA GLN A 777 20.56 -20.83 -27.01
C GLN A 777 21.78 -20.58 -26.11
N VAL A 778 22.99 -20.82 -26.61
CA VAL A 778 24.26 -20.59 -25.88
C VAL A 778 24.42 -19.13 -25.44
N ASP A 779 24.04 -18.17 -26.27
CA ASP A 779 24.16 -16.74 -25.93
C ASP A 779 23.02 -16.27 -25.00
N ILE A 780 21.87 -16.94 -25.05
CA ILE A 780 20.79 -16.78 -24.06
C ILE A 780 21.25 -17.28 -22.69
N ASP A 781 21.91 -18.45 -22.64
CA ASP A 781 22.41 -19.06 -21.41
C ASP A 781 23.54 -18.25 -20.76
N VAL A 782 24.44 -17.64 -21.55
CA VAL A 782 25.48 -16.72 -21.06
C VAL A 782 24.87 -15.42 -20.51
N GLN A 783 23.85 -14.85 -21.16
CA GLN A 783 23.14 -13.69 -20.62
C GLN A 783 22.41 -14.01 -19.30
N PHE A 784 21.86 -15.22 -19.18
CA PHE A 784 21.25 -15.72 -17.95
C PHE A 784 22.26 -15.90 -16.80
N GLU A 785 23.44 -16.49 -17.06
CA GLU A 785 24.46 -16.67 -16.01
C GLU A 785 24.87 -15.32 -15.39
N LEU A 786 24.97 -14.27 -16.21
CA LEU A 786 25.23 -12.90 -15.74
C LEU A 786 24.07 -12.33 -14.91
N ALA A 787 22.81 -12.56 -15.31
CA ALA A 787 21.64 -12.14 -14.53
C ALA A 787 21.57 -12.84 -13.16
N VAL A 788 21.80 -14.16 -13.12
CA VAL A 788 21.83 -14.94 -11.86
C VAL A 788 22.94 -14.46 -10.93
N LYS A 789 24.15 -14.18 -11.45
CA LYS A 789 25.25 -13.63 -10.62
C LYS A 789 24.88 -12.29 -9.98
N ARG A 790 24.21 -11.38 -10.71
CA ARG A 790 23.68 -10.11 -10.17
C ARG A 790 22.56 -10.32 -9.14
N ALA A 791 21.68 -11.30 -9.39
CA ALA A 791 20.58 -11.65 -8.47
C ALA A 791 21.09 -12.12 -7.08
N LEU A 792 22.33 -12.60 -6.98
CA LEU A 792 22.94 -13.05 -5.71
C LEU A 792 23.67 -11.94 -4.92
N GLU A 793 23.81 -10.72 -5.44
CA GLU A 793 24.51 -9.62 -4.78
C GLU A 793 23.80 -9.10 -3.51
N LYS A 794 24.53 -8.48 -2.57
CA LYS A 794 23.96 -7.90 -1.35
C LYS A 794 23.20 -6.58 -1.61
N TRP A 795 22.11 -6.37 -0.87
CA TRP A 795 21.26 -5.17 -0.96
C TRP A 795 21.82 -3.98 -0.16
N VAL A 796 21.55 -2.76 -0.64
CA VAL A 796 21.88 -1.45 -0.03
C VAL A 796 20.76 -0.47 -0.41
N GLU A 797 20.35 0.41 0.50
CA GLU A 797 19.16 1.26 0.39
C GLU A 797 19.44 2.65 -0.29
N PRO A 798 18.53 3.17 -1.15
CA PRO A 798 18.74 4.44 -1.88
C PRO A 798 18.00 5.67 -1.31
N GLU A 799 18.62 6.86 -1.42
CA GLU A 799 18.04 8.14 -0.95
C GLU A 799 17.09 8.88 -1.94
N GLU A 800 16.28 9.79 -1.39
CA GLU A 800 14.89 10.01 -1.83
C GLU A 800 14.51 11.53 -2.02
N GLN A 801 14.99 12.19 -3.09
CA GLN A 801 14.75 13.62 -3.42
C GLN A 801 13.28 13.95 -3.82
N LYS A 802 12.74 15.16 -3.53
CA LYS A 802 11.31 15.55 -3.77
C LYS A 802 11.16 16.90 -4.49
N GLU A 803 10.15 17.03 -5.35
CA GLU A 803 9.69 18.30 -5.96
C GLU A 803 8.19 18.62 -5.69
N VAL A 804 7.68 19.68 -6.34
CA VAL A 804 6.45 20.47 -6.05
C VAL A 804 6.02 21.22 -7.35
N ASN A 805 4.82 21.81 -7.55
CA ASN A 805 3.66 22.09 -6.69
C ASN A 805 2.34 22.32 -7.49
N LEU A 806 1.16 22.23 -6.84
CA LEU A 806 -0.15 22.75 -7.33
C LEU A 806 -1.09 22.93 -6.11
N ASP A 807 -1.27 24.16 -5.60
CA ASP A 807 -1.39 24.33 -4.13
C ASP A 807 -2.56 25.21 -3.62
N ASP A 808 -2.77 26.41 -4.15
CA ASP A 808 -3.41 27.48 -3.35
C ASP A 808 -4.92 27.33 -3.08
N SER A 809 -5.67 26.73 -4.01
CA SER A 809 -7.08 26.37 -3.74
C SER A 809 -7.19 25.31 -2.64
N TYR A 810 -6.25 24.36 -2.58
CA TYR A 810 -6.24 23.29 -1.59
C TYR A 810 -5.74 23.78 -0.23
N LYS A 811 -4.77 24.72 -0.20
CA LYS A 811 -4.42 25.48 1.02
C LYS A 811 -5.65 26.15 1.63
N SER A 812 -6.48 26.80 0.83
CA SER A 812 -7.67 27.52 1.31
C SER A 812 -8.69 26.58 1.97
N PHE A 813 -9.06 25.47 1.29
CA PHE A 813 -9.94 24.47 1.90
C PHE A 813 -9.35 23.86 3.17
N ARG A 814 -8.06 23.50 3.17
CA ARG A 814 -7.34 23.03 4.35
C ARG A 814 -7.45 24.03 5.49
N THR A 815 -7.16 25.31 5.25
CA THR A 815 -7.25 26.36 6.27
C THR A 815 -8.66 26.42 6.86
N ASN A 816 -9.71 26.42 6.04
CA ASN A 816 -11.10 26.44 6.53
C ASN A 816 -11.47 25.18 7.33
N LEU A 817 -11.02 23.98 6.91
CA LEU A 817 -11.24 22.73 7.64
C LEU A 817 -10.51 22.72 8.99
N VAL A 818 -9.23 23.13 9.01
CA VAL A 818 -8.41 23.20 10.22
C VAL A 818 -8.95 24.24 11.19
N LEU A 819 -9.37 25.42 10.72
CA LEU A 819 -10.03 26.41 11.56
C LEU A 819 -11.34 25.87 12.13
N LEU A 820 -12.21 25.25 11.34
CA LEU A 820 -13.46 24.67 11.82
C LEU A 820 -13.23 23.57 12.88
N TRP A 821 -12.28 22.66 12.64
CA TRP A 821 -11.93 21.60 13.58
C TRP A 821 -11.29 22.14 14.87
N THR A 822 -10.37 23.10 14.74
CA THR A 822 -9.63 23.67 15.88
C THR A 822 -10.53 24.58 16.72
N PHE A 823 -11.36 25.43 16.09
CA PHE A 823 -12.34 26.25 16.81
C PHE A 823 -13.47 25.42 17.42
N SER A 824 -13.97 24.36 16.77
CA SER A 824 -15.01 23.52 17.41
C SER A 824 -14.46 22.74 18.62
N ASN A 825 -13.21 22.26 18.57
CA ASN A 825 -12.53 21.70 19.74
C ASN A 825 -12.24 22.76 20.81
N GLY A 826 -11.76 23.96 20.42
CA GLY A 826 -11.49 25.06 21.33
C GLY A 826 -12.74 25.59 22.04
N LEU A 827 -13.84 25.76 21.31
CA LEU A 827 -15.15 26.14 21.86
C LEU A 827 -15.69 25.09 22.82
N LEU A 828 -15.51 23.79 22.52
CA LEU A 828 -15.88 22.71 23.44
C LEU A 828 -15.04 22.77 24.73
N ALA A 829 -13.72 22.93 24.61
CA ALA A 829 -12.83 23.09 25.78
C ALA A 829 -13.16 24.35 26.61
N LEU A 830 -13.51 25.47 25.97
CA LEU A 830 -13.93 26.69 26.66
C LEU A 830 -15.31 26.53 27.31
N TYR A 831 -16.26 25.86 26.68
CA TYR A 831 -17.61 25.65 27.21
C TYR A 831 -17.62 24.71 28.44
N ILE A 832 -16.75 23.70 28.46
CA ILE A 832 -16.64 22.73 29.56
C ILE A 832 -15.79 23.24 30.73
N ASN A 833 -14.84 24.16 30.50
CA ASN A 833 -14.03 24.74 31.58
C ASN A 833 -14.63 26.01 32.22
N ASN A 834 -15.32 26.88 31.46
CA ASN A 834 -15.83 28.14 32.00
C ASN A 834 -17.22 27.99 32.64
N VAL A 835 -17.44 28.66 33.79
CA VAL A 835 -18.73 28.66 34.51
C VAL A 835 -19.85 29.33 33.69
N GLY A 836 -19.54 30.37 32.92
CA GLY A 836 -20.47 30.96 31.96
C GLY A 836 -19.84 32.06 31.10
N VAL A 837 -20.57 32.52 30.09
CA VAL A 837 -20.08 33.48 29.07
C VAL A 837 -19.56 34.80 29.67
N LYS A 838 -20.02 35.18 30.87
CA LYS A 838 -19.57 36.39 31.60
C LYS A 838 -18.16 36.28 32.21
N GLN A 839 -17.56 35.09 32.27
CA GLN A 839 -16.24 34.83 32.85
C GLN A 839 -15.43 33.96 31.88
N LEU A 840 -14.98 34.58 30.78
CA LEU A 840 -14.34 33.92 29.64
C LEU A 840 -12.81 33.77 29.81
N CYS A 841 -12.35 33.55 31.05
CA CYS A 841 -10.95 33.47 31.44
C CYS A 841 -10.64 32.18 32.22
N LEU A 842 -9.43 31.66 32.04
CA LEU A 842 -8.90 30.41 32.58
C LEU A 842 -8.99 30.32 34.12
N THR A 843 -10.13 29.87 34.63
CA THR A 843 -10.44 29.83 36.07
C THR A 843 -10.39 28.40 36.60
N THR A 844 -9.35 28.09 37.37
CA THR A 844 -9.10 26.76 37.94
C THR A 844 -10.00 26.45 39.15
N THR A 845 -11.28 26.19 38.89
CA THR A 845 -12.20 25.56 39.84
C THR A 845 -12.97 24.43 39.15
N SER A 846 -13.09 23.27 39.81
CA SER A 846 -13.71 22.08 39.23
C SER A 846 -15.22 22.28 39.05
N THR A 847 -15.66 22.55 37.82
CA THR A 847 -17.08 22.87 37.56
C THR A 847 -17.94 21.61 37.40
N LEU A 848 -19.23 21.76 37.71
CA LEU A 848 -20.22 20.70 37.48
C LEU A 848 -20.29 20.25 36.00
N ARG A 849 -20.05 21.14 35.04
CA ARG A 849 -19.97 20.78 33.60
C ARG A 849 -18.77 19.90 33.31
N THR A 850 -17.62 20.24 33.90
CA THR A 850 -16.37 19.50 33.74
C THR A 850 -16.52 18.07 34.27
N ALA A 851 -17.12 17.90 35.45
CA ALA A 851 -17.43 16.59 36.02
C ALA A 851 -18.42 15.78 35.16
N TRP A 852 -19.50 16.40 34.66
CA TRP A 852 -20.46 15.72 33.79
C TRP A 852 -19.86 15.31 32.43
N TYR A 853 -19.08 16.18 31.80
CA TYR A 853 -18.41 15.87 30.54
C TYR A 853 -17.42 14.71 30.69
N PHE A 854 -16.63 14.71 31.76
CA PHE A 854 -15.73 13.61 32.11
C PHE A 854 -16.50 12.29 32.27
N LYS A 855 -17.62 12.28 33.02
CA LYS A 855 -18.49 11.10 33.13
C LYS A 855 -19.01 10.64 31.76
N VAL A 856 -19.49 11.54 30.91
CA VAL A 856 -20.01 11.22 29.57
C VAL A 856 -18.93 10.62 28.66
N ILE A 857 -17.70 11.15 28.66
CA ILE A 857 -16.59 10.62 27.85
C ILE A 857 -16.15 9.25 28.34
N LEU A 858 -16.07 9.03 29.66
CA LEU A 858 -15.73 7.72 30.23
C LEU A 858 -16.82 6.67 29.92
N TRP A 859 -18.10 7.02 30.05
CA TRP A 859 -19.22 6.14 29.69
C TRP A 859 -19.31 5.86 28.19
N GLY A 860 -19.08 6.86 27.34
CA GLY A 860 -19.04 6.68 25.88
C GLY A 860 -17.89 5.75 25.45
N THR A 861 -16.69 5.97 25.99
CA THR A 861 -15.51 5.13 25.73
C THR A 861 -15.71 3.69 26.22
N SER A 862 -16.30 3.54 27.41
CA SER A 862 -16.66 2.24 27.99
C SER A 862 -17.70 1.51 27.13
N GLY A 863 -18.81 2.17 26.80
CA GLY A 863 -19.89 1.60 25.98
C GLY A 863 -19.43 1.18 24.58
N LEU A 864 -18.62 2.00 23.91
CA LEU A 864 -18.03 1.66 22.62
C LEU A 864 -17.08 0.46 22.72
N SER A 865 -16.29 0.35 23.79
CA SER A 865 -15.35 -0.77 24.00
C SER A 865 -16.09 -2.08 24.34
N CYS A 866 -17.11 -2.03 25.19
CA CYS A 866 -18.01 -3.16 25.46
C CYS A 866 -18.76 -3.61 24.19
N PHE A 867 -19.23 -2.67 23.36
CA PHE A 867 -19.91 -2.98 22.09
C PHE A 867 -18.98 -3.68 21.09
N ARG A 868 -17.73 -3.20 20.94
CA ARG A 868 -16.68 -3.89 20.16
C ARG A 868 -16.43 -5.31 20.67
N PHE A 869 -16.35 -5.49 21.98
CA PHE A 869 -16.13 -6.80 22.61
C PHE A 869 -17.30 -7.77 22.38
N LEU A 870 -18.55 -7.32 22.53
CA LEU A 870 -19.73 -8.14 22.22
C LEU A 870 -19.75 -8.61 20.75
N GLY A 871 -19.36 -7.73 19.81
CA GLY A 871 -19.17 -8.10 18.41
C GLY A 871 -18.05 -9.12 18.19
N ALA A 872 -16.93 -9.00 18.90
CA ALA A 872 -15.83 -9.96 18.85
C ALA A 872 -16.21 -11.33 19.45
N LEU A 873 -16.94 -11.35 20.57
CA LEU A 873 -17.48 -12.59 21.16
C LEU A 873 -18.45 -13.29 20.20
N TRP A 874 -19.37 -12.55 19.58
CA TRP A 874 -20.28 -13.12 18.58
C TRP A 874 -19.53 -13.66 17.35
N PHE A 875 -18.52 -12.93 16.86
CA PHE A 875 -17.66 -13.42 15.78
C PHE A 875 -16.91 -14.70 16.15
N LEU A 876 -16.33 -14.78 17.35
CA LEU A 876 -15.67 -16.00 17.84
C LEU A 876 -16.64 -17.18 17.91
N ALA A 877 -17.80 -17.00 18.54
CA ALA A 877 -18.82 -18.05 18.68
C ALA A 877 -19.30 -18.54 17.31
N LYS A 878 -19.67 -17.61 16.41
CA LYS A 878 -20.06 -17.91 15.03
C LYS A 878 -18.96 -18.66 14.27
N THR A 879 -17.70 -18.22 14.39
CA THR A 879 -16.57 -18.84 13.67
C THR A 879 -16.23 -20.22 14.23
N GLY A 880 -16.32 -20.42 15.55
CA GLY A 880 -16.16 -21.71 16.20
C GLY A 880 -17.21 -22.72 15.74
N VAL A 881 -18.49 -22.33 15.71
CA VAL A 881 -19.59 -23.17 15.18
C VAL A 881 -19.40 -23.46 13.68
N LEU A 882 -19.09 -22.45 12.85
CA LEU A 882 -18.87 -22.66 11.42
C LEU A 882 -17.67 -23.57 11.12
N CYS A 883 -16.65 -23.59 11.98
CA CYS A 883 -15.49 -24.48 11.84
C CYS A 883 -15.85 -25.98 11.82
N CYS A 884 -17.01 -26.35 12.40
CA CYS A 884 -17.57 -27.70 12.41
C CYS A 884 -18.40 -28.06 11.16
N PHE A 885 -18.89 -27.06 10.42
CA PHE A 885 -19.77 -27.27 9.24
C PHE A 885 -19.15 -26.80 7.92
N SER A 886 -18.05 -26.06 7.97
CA SER A 886 -17.29 -25.62 6.79
C SER A 886 -16.76 -26.83 6.02
N ARG A 887 -16.96 -26.82 4.70
CA ARG A 887 -16.23 -27.67 3.77
C ARG A 887 -14.75 -27.28 3.81
N ARG A 888 -13.88 -28.28 3.73
CA ARG A 888 -12.41 -28.21 3.71
C ARG A 888 -11.91 -29.12 2.59
#